data_AF-A0A1Y6HBI9-F1
#
_entry.id   AF-A0A1Y6HBI9-F1
#
_cell.length_a   1.000
_cell.length_b   1.000
_cell.length_c   1.000
_cell.angle_alpha   90.00
_cell.angle_beta   90.00
_cell.angle_gamma   90.00
#
_symmetry.space_group_name_H-M   'P 1'
#
loop_
_entity.id
_entity.type
_entity.pdbx_description
1 polymer ?
#
loop_
_entity_poly.entity_id
_entity_poly.type
_entity_poly.pdbx_seq_one_letter_code
_entity_poly.pdbx_strand_id
1 'polypeptide(L)'
;MPTLSPMRHLFAAIVLATLPAIASAQAPRVTEADYARAERLTSYAAQPLVDHDATRIDWLDAMHVIYVDHDAKGDRLLQLDITTGNTAPLFKQSALVASLNTLLKTGDKPLKADTFVPAIALTADGRYRLTLRRTAVVCDARAHCSKLYAKDKPEPGVLSPDKRSEAFIRNWNLWVRDLASGQETQLTRDGVENFGYATDNAGWQHSDNAIVAWSPDSRKIATFQQDQRKTGDMYLVSTKLGHPELQSWKYPLAGDKDVTMIERVIIDVPTRSVLRLKLPPDQHRSTLCDNVSCSSGLWDDVKWAPDGRTLAFVSTSRFHKQVWLRIADVATGEVRTAFDETARTYYESGQVAANWAYLPGSNEAVWFSDRSDWGQLYLYDLATGKPKRAITTGRGNVTELLRVDPVTRTAWFVGVGRSPGVDPYYQQLWKVSLDGGAPVLLTPELANHTIALSPDGARFVDTHSTTVSPPITLLRDAADGHSVSTIATADITRLKAAGWVPPEPITVKARDGKTTLYGLMFKPKQFDPTQQYPVIDYVYPGPQTGSVRGRSFFAGHGDNQSLAELGFIVIAIDGMGTPWRSKSFHDTWYGDMGDNTLPDQVAGLKDLGQRYPWIDLSRVGIWGHSGGGNASTAAMLRYPDFFKVAWSESGNHDNRGYEDDWAEKYHGAHIVNKDGTSNYDDQANATHAGKLKGKLMLVHGTLDDNVPPYLTLLVADALIKANKNFDMLMLPNAKHGYDDLTPYVTRRRWDYFVQYLLGATPPAAYQMKPMPEN
;
A
#
# COMPACT_ATOMS: atom_id res chain seq x y z
N MET A 1 -39.51 -37.09 -97.60
CA MET A 1 -40.66 -37.03 -96.69
C MET A 1 -40.19 -37.40 -95.30
N PRO A 2 -40.60 -36.69 -94.25
CA PRO A 2 -40.56 -35.22 -94.12
C PRO A 2 -39.97 -34.87 -92.71
N THR A 3 -39.73 -33.66 -92.23
CA THR A 3 -40.34 -32.34 -92.43
C THR A 3 -39.39 -31.28 -91.84
N LEU A 4 -39.13 -30.24 -92.65
CA LEU A 4 -39.17 -28.79 -92.34
C LEU A 4 -38.18 -28.21 -91.28
N SER A 5 -37.18 -27.39 -91.66
CA SER A 5 -37.23 -25.94 -92.01
C SER A 5 -36.97 -25.01 -90.78
N PRO A 6 -36.61 -23.72 -90.94
CA PRO A 6 -35.21 -23.31 -90.81
C PRO A 6 -34.97 -22.02 -89.96
N MET A 7 -33.69 -21.64 -89.88
CA MET A 7 -33.17 -20.26 -89.87
C MET A 7 -33.34 -19.33 -88.64
N ARG A 8 -32.16 -18.86 -88.20
CA ARG A 8 -31.77 -17.44 -87.95
C ARG A 8 -32.23 -16.74 -86.66
N HIS A 9 -31.28 -16.48 -85.75
CA HIS A 9 -30.58 -15.19 -85.58
C HIS A 9 -29.97 -15.03 -84.16
N LEU A 10 -28.72 -14.55 -84.15
CA LEU A 10 -28.02 -13.77 -83.13
C LEU A 10 -28.84 -13.33 -81.90
N PHE A 11 -28.34 -13.66 -80.70
CA PHE A 11 -28.44 -12.79 -79.53
C PHE A 11 -27.12 -12.80 -78.76
N ALA A 12 -26.53 -11.62 -78.66
CA ALA A 12 -25.43 -11.31 -77.75
C ALA A 12 -25.95 -11.32 -76.31
N ALA A 13 -25.34 -12.11 -75.44
CA ALA A 13 -25.62 -12.11 -74.01
C ALA A 13 -24.59 -11.25 -73.29
N ILE A 14 -25.04 -10.09 -72.81
CA ILE A 14 -24.35 -9.28 -71.80
C ILE A 14 -24.49 -10.03 -70.47
N VAL A 15 -23.38 -10.52 -69.92
CA VAL A 15 -23.32 -11.04 -68.55
C VAL A 15 -22.94 -9.88 -67.63
N LEU A 16 -23.94 -9.28 -66.96
CA LEU A 16 -23.70 -8.42 -65.81
C LEU A 16 -23.42 -9.32 -64.59
N ALA A 17 -22.17 -9.35 -64.14
CA ALA A 17 -21.80 -9.93 -62.86
C ALA A 17 -22.11 -8.94 -61.74
N THR A 18 -23.14 -9.21 -60.95
CA THR A 18 -23.42 -8.51 -59.69
C THR A 18 -22.66 -9.21 -58.55
N LEU A 19 -21.46 -8.70 -58.22
CA LEU A 19 -20.78 -9.01 -56.97
C LEU A 19 -21.48 -8.25 -55.82
N PRO A 20 -21.94 -8.90 -54.74
CA PRO A 20 -22.34 -8.17 -53.55
C PRO A 20 -21.07 -7.65 -52.88
N ALA A 21 -20.87 -6.34 -52.92
CA ALA A 21 -19.92 -5.67 -52.05
C ALA A 21 -20.42 -5.83 -50.61
N ILE A 22 -19.91 -6.85 -49.91
CA ILE A 22 -20.01 -6.92 -48.46
C ILE A 22 -19.13 -5.76 -47.97
N ALA A 23 -19.76 -4.62 -47.70
CA ALA A 23 -19.13 -3.56 -46.94
C ALA A 23 -18.88 -4.12 -45.54
N SER A 24 -17.68 -4.62 -45.30
CA SER A 24 -17.18 -4.87 -43.94
C SER A 24 -17.27 -3.55 -43.21
N ALA A 25 -18.28 -3.37 -42.35
CA ALA A 25 -18.35 -2.23 -41.46
C ALA A 25 -17.02 -2.21 -40.68
N GLN A 26 -16.18 -1.21 -40.94
CA GLN A 26 -14.93 -1.05 -40.18
C GLN A 26 -15.31 -0.94 -38.71
N ALA A 27 -14.63 -1.72 -37.87
CA ALA A 27 -14.80 -1.62 -36.42
C ALA A 27 -14.69 -0.14 -35.99
N PRO A 28 -15.49 0.31 -35.02
CA PRO A 28 -15.37 1.67 -34.48
C PRO A 28 -13.90 1.96 -34.15
N ARG A 29 -13.41 3.16 -34.46
CA ARG A 29 -12.02 3.54 -34.20
C ARG A 29 -11.94 4.46 -33.01
N VAL A 30 -11.10 4.11 -32.04
CA VAL A 30 -10.70 5.04 -30.97
C VAL A 30 -9.49 5.83 -31.47
N THR A 31 -9.53 7.14 -31.32
CA THR A 31 -8.55 8.07 -31.90
C THR A 31 -7.43 8.43 -30.91
N GLU A 32 -6.33 8.97 -31.43
CA GLU A 32 -5.27 9.56 -30.59
C GLU A 32 -5.81 10.69 -29.70
N ALA A 33 -6.81 11.44 -30.18
CA ALA A 33 -7.44 12.49 -29.38
C ALA A 33 -8.24 11.92 -28.20
N ASP A 34 -8.77 10.70 -28.31
CA ASP A 34 -9.46 10.02 -27.21
C ASP A 34 -8.44 9.55 -26.17
N TYR A 35 -7.34 8.95 -26.61
CA TYR A 35 -6.23 8.55 -25.72
C TYR A 35 -5.61 9.75 -25.02
N ALA A 36 -5.41 10.88 -25.72
CA ALA A 36 -4.91 12.12 -25.13
C ALA A 36 -5.87 12.75 -24.12
N ARG A 37 -7.20 12.53 -24.25
CA ARG A 37 -8.16 12.93 -23.22
C ARG A 37 -8.10 12.00 -22.02
N ALA A 38 -8.07 10.69 -22.24
CA ALA A 38 -7.93 9.70 -21.19
C ALA A 38 -6.64 9.89 -20.38
N GLU A 39 -5.52 10.15 -21.04
CA GLU A 39 -4.21 10.38 -20.40
C GLU A 39 -4.23 11.57 -19.44
N ARG A 40 -4.95 12.65 -19.76
CA ARG A 40 -5.07 13.83 -18.87
C ARG A 40 -5.74 13.50 -17.54
N LEU A 41 -6.44 12.37 -17.44
CA LEU A 41 -7.13 11.91 -16.25
C LEU A 41 -6.39 10.78 -15.51
N THR A 42 -5.18 10.43 -15.94
CA THR A 42 -4.29 9.58 -15.15
C THR A 42 -3.89 10.28 -13.86
N SER A 43 -3.58 9.52 -12.81
CA SER A 43 -3.25 10.09 -11.49
C SER A 43 -2.13 11.12 -11.53
N TYR A 44 -1.06 10.87 -12.29
CA TYR A 44 0.09 11.78 -12.39
C TYR A 44 -0.20 13.05 -13.20
N ALA A 45 -1.24 13.06 -14.03
CA ALA A 45 -1.66 14.22 -14.80
C ALA A 45 -2.78 15.02 -14.10
N ALA A 46 -3.69 14.33 -13.41
CA ALA A 46 -4.88 14.91 -12.81
C ALA A 46 -4.65 15.44 -11.39
N GLN A 47 -3.88 14.75 -10.55
CA GLN A 47 -3.66 15.17 -9.16
C GLN A 47 -2.99 16.55 -9.05
N PRO A 48 -2.00 16.91 -9.89
CA PRO A 48 -1.43 18.27 -9.92
C PRO A 48 -2.39 19.38 -10.43
N LEU A 49 -3.67 19.07 -10.66
CA LEU A 49 -4.71 20.05 -11.00
C LEU A 49 -5.62 20.36 -9.82
N VAL A 50 -5.37 19.76 -8.65
CA VAL A 50 -6.00 20.10 -7.38
C VAL A 50 -5.16 21.19 -6.73
N ASP A 51 -5.64 22.42 -6.79
CA ASP A 51 -4.99 23.58 -6.18
C ASP A 51 -5.28 23.60 -4.67
N HIS A 52 -4.36 24.13 -3.87
CA HIS A 52 -4.50 24.33 -2.43
C HIS A 52 -4.84 23.07 -1.61
N ASP A 53 -4.46 21.91 -2.13
CA ASP A 53 -4.46 20.65 -1.39
C ASP A 53 -3.22 20.61 -0.48
N ALA A 54 -3.44 20.78 0.83
CA ALA A 54 -2.38 20.67 1.82
C ALA A 54 -1.99 19.20 2.01
N THR A 55 -0.80 18.84 1.54
CA THR A 55 -0.26 17.48 1.60
C THR A 55 1.04 17.44 2.42
N ARG A 56 1.53 16.23 2.74
CA ARG A 56 2.75 16.02 3.54
C ARG A 56 2.77 16.88 4.82
N ILE A 57 1.68 16.79 5.57
CA ILE A 57 1.48 17.56 6.80
C ILE A 57 2.24 16.88 7.93
N ASP A 58 3.21 17.59 8.51
CA ASP A 58 4.02 17.11 9.62
C ASP A 58 4.15 18.18 10.70
N TRP A 59 4.28 17.74 11.96
CA TRP A 59 4.61 18.62 13.08
C TRP A 59 6.12 18.72 13.24
N LEU A 60 6.67 19.94 13.21
CA LEU A 60 8.08 20.16 13.55
C LEU A 60 8.29 20.07 15.06
N ASP A 61 7.36 20.62 15.82
CA ASP A 61 7.27 20.62 17.28
C ASP A 61 5.80 20.80 17.71
N ALA A 62 5.52 21.14 18.96
CA ALA A 62 4.16 21.35 19.46
C ALA A 62 3.46 22.61 18.93
N MET A 63 4.19 23.54 18.30
CA MET A 63 3.70 24.86 17.89
C MET A 63 3.74 25.09 16.37
N HIS A 64 4.55 24.31 15.65
CA HIS A 64 4.79 24.53 14.22
C HIS A 64 4.39 23.31 13.38
N VAL A 65 3.50 23.55 12.41
CA VAL A 65 3.10 22.58 11.39
C VAL A 65 3.77 22.95 10.08
N ILE A 66 4.34 21.98 9.37
CA ILE A 66 4.77 22.13 7.98
C ILE A 66 3.84 21.35 7.06
N TYR A 67 3.65 21.89 5.86
CA TYR A 67 2.87 21.23 4.82
C TYR A 67 3.25 21.74 3.43
N VAL A 68 2.83 21.00 2.42
CA VAL A 68 3.01 21.33 1.01
C VAL A 68 1.69 21.82 0.47
N ASP A 69 1.70 23.02 -0.08
CA ASP A 69 0.59 23.60 -0.81
C ASP A 69 0.95 23.63 -2.30
N HIS A 70 0.11 23.02 -3.12
CA HIS A 70 0.27 23.01 -4.58
C HIS A 70 -0.65 24.02 -5.24
N ASP A 71 -0.15 24.80 -6.20
CA ASP A 71 -1.03 25.51 -7.13
C ASP A 71 -0.49 25.53 -8.57
N ALA A 72 -1.13 26.25 -9.48
CA ALA A 72 -0.70 26.40 -10.86
C ALA A 72 0.75 26.94 -11.05
N LYS A 73 1.37 27.51 -10.01
CA LYS A 73 2.76 27.98 -9.99
C LYS A 73 3.74 26.94 -9.43
N GLY A 74 3.24 25.81 -8.93
CA GLY A 74 4.04 24.71 -8.39
C GLY A 74 3.82 24.47 -6.90
N ASP A 75 4.69 23.64 -6.33
CA ASP A 75 4.66 23.26 -4.92
C ASP A 75 5.35 24.31 -4.05
N ARG A 76 4.73 24.63 -2.91
CA ARG A 76 5.26 25.52 -1.89
C ARG A 76 5.28 24.81 -0.55
N LEU A 77 6.45 24.81 0.07
CA LEU A 77 6.59 24.34 1.44
C LEU A 77 6.31 25.48 2.43
N LEU A 78 5.23 25.33 3.20
CA LEU A 78 4.74 26.32 4.14
C LEU A 78 4.92 25.83 5.58
N GLN A 79 5.06 26.79 6.50
CA GLN A 79 5.01 26.57 7.94
C GLN A 79 3.87 27.42 8.53
N LEU A 80 3.02 26.79 9.33
CA LEU A 80 2.02 27.42 10.18
C LEU A 80 2.56 27.45 11.62
N ASP A 81 2.61 28.64 12.21
CA ASP A 81 2.74 28.82 13.66
C ASP A 81 1.33 28.89 14.26
N ILE A 82 0.96 27.88 15.05
CA ILE A 82 -0.40 27.76 15.60
C ILE A 82 -0.68 28.78 16.71
N THR A 83 0.34 29.37 17.31
CA THR A 83 0.19 30.35 18.41
C THR A 83 -0.20 31.72 17.88
N THR A 84 0.32 32.08 16.70
CA THR A 84 0.03 33.35 16.04
C THR A 84 -1.00 33.22 14.92
N GLY A 85 -1.23 32.00 14.41
CA GLY A 85 -2.06 31.73 13.24
C GLY A 85 -1.40 32.13 11.92
N ASN A 86 -0.12 32.50 11.95
CA ASN A 86 0.59 32.98 10.77
C ASN A 86 1.14 31.80 9.96
N THR A 87 0.86 31.81 8.66
CA THR A 87 1.46 30.91 7.67
C THR A 87 2.47 31.66 6.82
N ALA A 88 3.67 31.11 6.66
CA ALA A 88 4.69 31.65 5.78
C ALA A 88 5.48 30.52 5.10
N PRO A 89 6.14 30.78 3.95
CA PRO A 89 7.09 29.83 3.39
C PRO A 89 8.19 29.49 4.39
N LEU A 90 8.49 28.20 4.56
CA LEU A 90 9.56 27.77 5.48
C LEU A 90 10.94 28.28 5.01
N PHE A 91 11.13 28.29 3.69
CA PHE A 91 12.30 28.84 3.04
C PHE A 91 11.91 29.74 1.88
N LYS A 92 12.82 30.65 1.51
CA LYS A 92 12.82 31.18 0.15
C LYS A 92 13.26 30.04 -0.78
N GLN A 93 12.31 29.39 -1.46
CA GLN A 93 12.53 28.15 -2.21
C GLN A 93 13.61 28.25 -3.28
N SER A 94 13.72 29.40 -3.96
CA SER A 94 14.81 29.66 -4.90
C SER A 94 16.20 29.73 -4.25
N ALA A 95 16.29 30.26 -3.02
CA ALA A 95 17.54 30.26 -2.27
C ALA A 95 17.91 28.85 -1.79
N LEU A 96 16.92 28.08 -1.32
CA LEU A 96 17.11 26.69 -0.93
C LEU A 96 17.62 25.85 -2.10
N VAL A 97 16.91 25.88 -3.23
CA VAL A 97 17.31 25.13 -4.43
C VAL A 97 18.68 25.58 -4.94
N ALA A 98 19.00 26.88 -4.93
CA ALA A 98 20.33 27.35 -5.31
C ALA A 98 21.43 26.84 -4.36
N SER A 99 21.19 26.87 -3.05
CA SER A 99 22.13 26.35 -2.05
C SER A 99 22.35 24.85 -2.24
N LEU A 100 21.28 24.08 -2.44
CA LEU A 100 21.33 22.63 -2.62
C LEU A 100 21.98 22.23 -3.95
N ASN A 101 21.64 22.87 -5.06
CA ASN A 101 22.28 22.60 -6.36
C ASN A 101 23.78 22.88 -6.32
N THR A 102 24.18 23.95 -5.61
CA THR A 102 25.61 24.29 -5.40
C THR A 102 26.29 23.27 -4.50
N LEU A 103 25.69 22.93 -3.36
CA LEU A 103 26.26 22.02 -2.36
C LEU A 103 26.40 20.58 -2.89
N LEU A 104 25.37 20.11 -3.60
CA LEU A 104 25.27 18.73 -4.08
C LEU A 104 25.82 18.55 -5.50
N LYS A 105 26.20 19.64 -6.19
CA LYS A 105 26.71 19.62 -7.57
C LYS A 105 25.80 18.81 -8.49
N THR A 106 24.51 19.13 -8.50
CA THR A 106 23.45 18.33 -9.12
C THR A 106 23.56 18.14 -10.64
N GLY A 107 24.47 18.85 -11.31
CA GLY A 107 24.84 18.63 -12.71
C GLY A 107 23.66 18.70 -13.66
N ASP A 108 23.55 17.70 -14.55
CA ASP A 108 22.56 17.62 -15.62
C ASP A 108 21.11 17.41 -15.13
N LYS A 109 20.90 17.12 -13.84
CA LYS A 109 19.58 17.00 -13.20
C LYS A 109 19.45 17.97 -12.02
N PRO A 110 19.40 19.29 -12.27
CA PRO A 110 19.26 20.28 -11.20
C PRO A 110 17.89 20.20 -10.53
N LEU A 111 17.87 20.46 -9.22
CA LEU A 111 16.62 20.67 -8.49
C LEU A 111 15.93 21.92 -9.03
N LYS A 112 14.60 21.89 -9.10
CA LYS A 112 13.78 23.00 -9.61
C LYS A 112 12.93 23.58 -8.47
N ALA A 113 12.88 24.92 -8.39
CA ALA A 113 12.22 25.60 -7.28
C ALA A 113 10.69 25.46 -7.28
N ASP A 114 10.08 25.15 -8.41
CA ASP A 114 8.64 24.99 -8.58
C ASP A 114 8.12 23.59 -8.25
N THR A 115 8.99 22.58 -8.14
CA THR A 115 8.59 21.19 -7.86
C THR A 115 9.36 20.55 -6.71
N PHE A 116 10.37 21.23 -6.16
CA PHE A 116 11.23 20.64 -5.15
C PHE A 116 10.59 20.73 -3.76
N VAL A 117 10.25 19.56 -3.22
CA VAL A 117 9.71 19.38 -1.87
C VAL A 117 10.47 18.27 -1.14
N PRO A 118 11.36 18.61 -0.20
CA PRO A 118 12.07 17.65 0.63
C PRO A 118 11.25 17.19 1.83
N ALA A 119 11.52 15.97 2.31
CA ALA A 119 11.17 15.58 3.67
C ALA A 119 12.04 16.36 4.66
N ILE A 120 11.44 16.86 5.75
CA ILE A 120 12.08 17.78 6.70
C ILE A 120 11.91 17.29 8.12
N ALA A 121 12.98 17.42 8.91
CA ALA A 121 12.94 17.26 10.36
C ALA A 121 13.78 18.33 11.05
N LEU A 122 13.46 18.67 12.30
CA LEU A 122 14.31 19.54 13.13
C LEU A 122 15.46 18.77 13.78
N THR A 123 16.66 19.31 13.70
CA THR A 123 17.84 18.84 14.45
C THR A 123 17.87 19.40 15.87
N ALA A 124 18.74 18.86 16.74
CA ALA A 124 18.89 19.31 18.13
C ALA A 124 19.28 20.79 18.26
N ASP A 125 20.00 21.33 17.28
CA ASP A 125 20.46 22.72 17.22
C ASP A 125 19.50 23.66 16.48
N GLY A 126 18.27 23.20 16.18
CA GLY A 126 17.22 24.01 15.58
C GLY A 126 17.35 24.25 14.07
N ARG A 127 18.23 23.51 13.38
CA ARG A 127 18.34 23.51 11.91
C ARG A 127 17.38 22.49 11.30
N TYR A 128 17.21 22.57 9.99
CA TYR A 128 16.34 21.69 9.22
C TYR A 128 17.18 20.61 8.52
N ARG A 129 17.00 19.36 8.92
CA ARG A 129 17.52 18.18 8.22
C ARG A 129 16.66 17.90 7.01
N LEU A 130 17.27 17.82 5.84
CA LEU A 130 16.63 17.45 4.59
C LEU A 130 17.37 16.24 4.00
N THR A 131 16.63 15.29 3.43
CA THR A 131 17.21 14.11 2.77
C THR A 131 16.96 14.20 1.27
N LEU A 132 18.02 14.21 0.47
CA LEU A 132 17.97 14.25 -0.99
C LEU A 132 18.91 13.23 -1.60
N ARG A 133 18.42 12.36 -2.50
CA ARG A 133 19.26 11.38 -3.23
C ARG A 133 20.21 10.59 -2.31
N ARG A 134 19.73 10.18 -1.13
CA ARG A 134 20.50 9.52 -0.04
C ARG A 134 21.60 10.37 0.62
N THR A 135 21.66 11.67 0.34
CA THR A 135 22.49 12.64 1.06
C THR A 135 21.61 13.41 2.05
N ALA A 136 21.97 13.39 3.33
CA ALA A 136 21.35 14.31 4.29
C ALA A 136 22.13 15.62 4.34
N VAL A 137 21.39 16.71 4.35
CA VAL A 137 21.90 18.09 4.48
C VAL A 137 21.17 18.76 5.63
N VAL A 138 21.81 19.77 6.20
CA VAL A 138 21.23 20.63 7.23
C VAL A 138 21.25 22.06 6.76
N CYS A 139 20.11 22.73 6.82
CA CYS A 139 19.95 24.11 6.41
C CYS A 139 19.45 24.98 7.58
N ASP A 140 19.91 26.23 7.64
CA ASP A 140 19.30 27.24 8.51
C ASP A 140 18.01 27.82 7.88
N ALA A 141 17.26 28.63 8.63
CA ALA A 141 16.05 29.29 8.13
C ALA A 141 16.29 30.26 6.95
N ARG A 142 17.55 30.66 6.69
CA ARG A 142 17.94 31.48 5.54
C ARG A 142 18.33 30.63 4.32
N ALA A 143 18.12 29.31 4.42
CA ALA A 143 18.45 28.31 3.42
C ALA A 143 19.95 28.20 3.12
N HIS A 144 20.82 28.50 4.09
CA HIS A 144 22.23 28.14 4.00
C HIS A 144 22.40 26.67 4.38
N CYS A 145 22.73 25.85 3.39
CA CYS A 145 22.83 24.41 3.55
C CYS A 145 24.28 23.94 3.68
N SER A 146 24.48 22.90 4.49
CA SER A 146 25.75 22.17 4.62
C SER A 146 25.47 20.67 4.66
N LYS A 147 26.45 19.85 4.29
CA LYS A 147 26.31 18.39 4.40
C LYS A 147 26.23 18.01 5.87
N LEU A 148 25.31 17.12 6.21
CA LEU A 148 25.21 16.59 7.57
C LEU A 148 26.38 15.66 7.90
N TYR A 149 26.90 14.96 6.89
CA TYR A 149 28.00 14.00 7.05
C TYR A 149 29.19 14.38 6.18
N ALA A 150 30.39 14.00 6.63
CA ALA A 150 31.61 14.16 5.85
C ALA A 150 31.62 13.27 4.59
N LYS A 151 31.02 12.07 4.67
CA LYS A 151 30.87 11.12 3.56
C LYS A 151 29.69 11.51 2.68
N ASP A 152 29.86 11.44 1.36
CA ASP A 152 28.83 11.82 0.38
C ASP A 152 27.58 10.92 0.42
N LYS A 153 27.79 9.63 0.70
CA LYS A 153 26.75 8.60 0.84
C LYS A 153 26.97 7.86 2.16
N PRO A 154 26.57 8.44 3.29
CA PRO A 154 26.58 7.72 4.57
C PRO A 154 25.67 6.50 4.48
N GLU A 155 25.96 5.50 5.30
CA GLU A 155 25.00 4.46 5.63
C GLU A 155 23.76 5.12 6.27
N PRO A 156 22.54 4.70 5.89
CA PRO A 156 21.33 5.25 6.47
C PRO A 156 21.27 4.85 7.96
N GLY A 157 20.79 5.77 8.80
CA GLY A 157 20.72 5.51 10.22
C GLY A 157 19.52 6.14 10.90
N VAL A 158 19.28 5.70 12.12
CA VAL A 158 18.13 6.05 12.96
C VAL A 158 18.59 6.95 14.10
N LEU A 159 18.01 8.14 14.17
CA LEU A 159 18.33 9.16 15.17
C LEU A 159 17.99 8.71 16.59
N SER A 160 18.85 9.06 17.54
CA SER A 160 18.53 8.99 18.96
C SER A 160 17.48 10.04 19.35
N PRO A 161 16.71 9.82 20.44
CA PRO A 161 15.71 10.79 20.92
C PRO A 161 16.25 12.20 21.18
N ASP A 162 17.48 12.32 21.68
CA ASP A 162 18.16 13.62 21.86
C ASP A 162 18.70 14.23 20.56
N LYS A 163 18.58 13.51 19.44
CA LYS A 163 19.02 13.87 18.09
C LYS A 163 20.52 14.17 17.98
N ARG A 164 21.35 13.63 18.88
CA ARG A 164 22.81 13.80 18.86
C ARG A 164 23.55 12.65 18.19
N SER A 165 22.96 11.46 18.22
CA SER A 165 23.55 10.24 17.69
C SER A 165 22.66 9.61 16.64
N GLU A 166 23.25 8.79 15.78
CA GLU A 166 22.52 8.04 14.75
C GLU A 166 23.08 6.62 14.65
N ALA A 167 22.21 5.61 14.79
CA ALA A 167 22.57 4.20 14.70
C ALA A 167 22.44 3.68 13.26
N PHE A 168 23.43 2.95 12.75
CA PHE A 168 23.45 2.43 11.38
C PHE A 168 24.14 1.06 11.31
N ILE A 169 23.96 0.34 10.21
CA ILE A 169 24.61 -0.96 9.98
C ILE A 169 25.80 -0.78 9.06
N ARG A 170 26.91 -1.45 9.40
CA ARG A 170 28.06 -1.62 8.50
C ARG A 170 28.67 -2.99 8.73
N ASN A 171 28.87 -3.74 7.64
CA ASN A 171 29.41 -5.10 7.66
C ASN A 171 28.68 -5.97 8.70
N TRP A 172 27.34 -6.00 8.63
CA TRP A 172 26.47 -6.83 9.49
C TRP A 172 26.51 -6.51 10.99
N ASN A 173 27.16 -5.41 11.36
CA ASN A 173 27.31 -4.96 12.74
C ASN A 173 26.65 -3.60 12.95
N LEU A 174 26.22 -3.33 14.18
CA LEU A 174 25.65 -2.05 14.55
C LEU A 174 26.75 -1.05 14.92
N TRP A 175 26.59 0.18 14.43
CA TRP A 175 27.45 1.32 14.68
C TRP A 175 26.62 2.52 15.11
N VAL A 176 27.26 3.47 15.78
CA VAL A 176 26.70 4.79 16.09
C VAL A 176 27.62 5.88 15.59
N ARG A 177 27.04 6.93 15.00
CA ARG A 177 27.71 8.16 14.60
C ARG A 177 27.26 9.32 15.48
N ASP A 178 28.22 10.03 16.06
CA ASP A 178 27.98 11.33 16.69
C ASP A 178 27.82 12.41 15.61
N LEU A 179 26.72 13.16 15.63
CA LEU A 179 26.38 14.09 14.56
C LEU A 179 27.13 15.42 14.63
N ALA A 180 27.73 15.76 15.78
CA ALA A 180 28.48 17.00 15.95
C ALA A 180 29.92 16.85 15.45
N SER A 181 30.59 15.76 15.83
CA SER A 181 31.99 15.46 15.50
C SER A 181 32.15 14.60 14.25
N GLY A 182 31.11 13.87 13.86
CA GLY A 182 31.18 12.84 12.80
C GLY A 182 31.89 11.56 13.24
N GLN A 183 32.26 11.41 14.52
CA GLN A 183 32.94 10.22 15.01
C GLN A 183 32.00 9.01 14.95
N GLU A 184 32.48 7.91 14.36
CA GLU A 184 31.74 6.65 14.26
C GLU A 184 32.33 5.60 15.22
N THR A 185 31.46 4.91 15.96
CA THR A 185 31.82 3.89 16.95
C THR A 185 31.10 2.59 16.64
N GLN A 186 31.87 1.51 16.51
CA GLN A 186 31.34 0.15 16.35
C GLN A 186 30.79 -0.37 17.70
N LEU A 187 29.56 -0.86 17.70
CA LEU A 187 28.89 -1.39 18.90
C LEU A 187 28.90 -2.91 18.97
N THR A 188 28.83 -3.61 17.83
CA THR A 188 28.89 -5.09 17.75
C THR A 188 30.02 -5.53 16.84
N ARG A 189 30.54 -6.75 17.00
CA ARG A 189 31.75 -7.21 16.28
C ARG A 189 31.66 -8.60 15.64
N ASP A 190 30.62 -9.35 15.97
CA ASP A 190 30.43 -10.76 15.61
C ASP A 190 29.32 -10.97 14.56
N GLY A 191 28.71 -9.89 14.06
CA GLY A 191 27.80 -9.96 12.92
C GLY A 191 28.52 -10.37 11.63
N VAL A 192 27.92 -11.28 10.88
CA VAL A 192 28.41 -11.77 9.57
C VAL A 192 27.26 -11.83 8.56
N GLU A 193 27.56 -12.12 7.31
CA GLU A 193 26.55 -12.26 6.26
C GLU A 193 25.47 -13.28 6.62
N ASN A 194 24.20 -12.86 6.46
CA ASN A 194 23.01 -13.61 6.86
C ASN A 194 22.93 -13.94 8.37
N PHE A 195 23.78 -13.32 9.20
CA PHE A 195 23.76 -13.40 10.66
C PHE A 195 24.15 -12.05 11.31
N GLY A 196 23.38 -11.01 11.00
CA GLY A 196 23.72 -9.61 11.31
C GLY A 196 22.83 -8.95 12.36
N TYR A 197 23.25 -7.81 12.85
CA TYR A 197 22.48 -7.00 13.81
C TYR A 197 21.60 -5.97 13.09
N ALA A 198 20.38 -5.78 13.61
CA ALA A 198 19.41 -4.76 13.19
C ALA A 198 18.99 -4.82 11.71
N THR A 199 19.30 -5.90 11.00
CA THR A 199 19.13 -5.99 9.54
C THR A 199 17.66 -5.93 9.13
N ASP A 200 17.35 -5.13 8.12
CA ASP A 200 16.02 -5.01 7.51
C ASP A 200 15.94 -5.80 6.19
N ASN A 201 16.12 -7.13 6.29
CA ASN A 201 16.14 -8.02 5.15
C ASN A 201 15.29 -9.27 5.43
N ALA A 202 14.07 -9.36 4.89
CA ALA A 202 13.24 -10.56 4.96
C ALA A 202 12.24 -10.57 3.80
N GLY A 203 12.12 -11.71 3.12
CA GLY A 203 11.23 -11.85 1.97
C GLY A 203 11.59 -10.85 0.88
N TRP A 204 10.62 -10.01 0.51
CA TRP A 204 10.79 -8.98 -0.52
C TRP A 204 11.55 -7.73 -0.03
N GLN A 205 11.70 -7.55 1.28
CA GLN A 205 12.41 -6.40 1.83
C GLN A 205 13.93 -6.65 1.79
N HIS A 206 14.64 -5.72 1.17
CA HIS A 206 16.11 -5.67 1.16
C HIS A 206 16.58 -4.22 1.26
N SER A 207 17.10 -3.86 2.43
CA SER A 207 17.32 -2.48 2.87
C SER A 207 18.61 -2.36 3.68
N ASP A 208 19.29 -1.22 3.51
CA ASP A 208 20.48 -0.87 4.29
C ASP A 208 20.10 -0.23 5.65
N ASN A 209 18.81 -0.02 5.92
CA ASN A 209 18.33 0.61 7.15
C ASN A 209 18.53 -0.29 8.37
N ALA A 210 18.81 0.33 9.51
CA ALA A 210 18.86 -0.35 10.80
C ALA A 210 17.48 -0.35 11.47
N ILE A 211 17.02 -1.50 11.96
CA ILE A 211 15.82 -1.62 12.79
C ILE A 211 16.22 -1.54 14.25
N VAL A 212 15.90 -0.40 14.88
CA VAL A 212 16.30 -0.11 16.26
C VAL A 212 15.20 0.60 17.03
N ALA A 213 15.18 0.39 18.35
CA ALA A 213 14.40 1.19 19.29
C ALA A 213 15.35 1.78 20.35
N TRP A 214 15.60 3.10 20.26
CA TRP A 214 16.40 3.82 21.24
C TRP A 214 15.68 3.95 22.59
N SER A 215 16.42 3.82 23.69
CA SER A 215 15.90 4.16 25.02
C SER A 215 15.61 5.66 25.13
N PRO A 216 14.66 6.08 25.99
CA PRO A 216 14.28 7.50 26.12
C PRO A 216 15.46 8.44 26.44
N ASP A 217 16.45 7.95 27.17
CA ASP A 217 17.67 8.69 27.54
C ASP A 217 18.79 8.63 26.49
N SER A 218 18.55 8.01 25.33
CA SER A 218 19.51 7.83 24.23
C SER A 218 20.76 7.00 24.57
N ARG A 219 20.77 6.23 25.67
CA ARG A 219 21.95 5.47 26.10
C ARG A 219 21.95 4.00 25.70
N LYS A 220 20.80 3.45 25.33
CA LYS A 220 20.62 2.04 24.97
C LYS A 220 19.84 1.91 23.67
N ILE A 221 20.09 0.81 22.98
CA ILE A 221 19.39 0.43 21.75
C ILE A 221 18.84 -0.97 21.91
N ALA A 222 17.53 -1.16 21.81
CA ALA A 222 16.93 -2.47 21.62
C ALA A 222 16.92 -2.79 20.12
N THR A 223 17.38 -3.99 19.77
CA THR A 223 17.37 -4.52 18.40
C THR A 223 17.45 -6.05 18.44
N PHE A 224 17.82 -6.69 17.33
CA PHE A 224 18.00 -8.13 17.22
C PHE A 224 19.26 -8.49 16.43
N GLN A 225 19.75 -9.72 16.62
CA GLN A 225 20.61 -10.41 15.68
C GLN A 225 19.73 -11.36 14.85
N GLN A 226 19.69 -11.15 13.55
CA GLN A 226 18.87 -11.92 12.61
C GLN A 226 19.66 -13.12 12.08
N ASP A 227 19.05 -14.30 11.99
CA ASP A 227 19.65 -15.49 11.39
C ASP A 227 18.86 -15.94 10.16
N GLN A 228 19.51 -15.84 9.00
CA GLN A 228 19.01 -16.29 7.70
C GLN A 228 19.90 -17.34 7.06
N ARG A 229 20.86 -17.91 7.79
CA ARG A 229 21.82 -18.88 7.24
C ARG A 229 21.16 -20.16 6.76
N LYS A 230 19.94 -20.45 7.25
CA LYS A 230 19.10 -21.58 6.82
C LYS A 230 17.96 -21.19 5.88
N THR A 231 17.71 -19.89 5.70
CA THR A 231 16.66 -19.40 4.82
C THR A 231 17.05 -19.67 3.36
N GLY A 232 16.07 -20.09 2.55
CA GLY A 232 16.24 -20.32 1.12
C GLY A 232 16.68 -19.07 0.36
N ASP A 233 17.36 -19.28 -0.77
CA ASP A 233 17.78 -18.21 -1.67
C ASP A 233 16.83 -18.14 -2.88
N MET A 234 16.55 -16.91 -3.31
CA MET A 234 15.90 -16.61 -4.59
C MET A 234 16.91 -16.05 -5.57
N TYR A 235 16.62 -16.20 -6.86
CA TYR A 235 17.52 -15.80 -7.93
C TYR A 235 16.78 -15.08 -9.05
N LEU A 236 17.34 -13.96 -9.49
CA LEU A 236 16.93 -13.23 -10.68
C LEU A 236 18.16 -12.92 -11.54
N VAL A 237 17.96 -12.78 -12.85
CA VAL A 237 19.05 -12.49 -13.79
C VAL A 237 18.70 -11.29 -14.66
N SER A 238 19.63 -10.35 -14.78
CA SER A 238 19.41 -9.17 -15.62
C SER A 238 19.41 -9.52 -17.11
N THR A 239 18.60 -8.81 -17.88
CA THR A 239 18.54 -8.93 -19.34
C THR A 239 19.50 -7.93 -19.98
N LYS A 240 20.63 -8.41 -20.51
CA LYS A 240 21.61 -7.59 -21.23
C LYS A 240 22.38 -8.40 -22.29
N LEU A 241 23.02 -7.71 -23.22
CA LEU A 241 23.97 -8.35 -24.14
C LEU A 241 25.24 -8.73 -23.35
N GLY A 242 25.65 -9.99 -23.41
CA GLY A 242 26.76 -10.55 -22.63
C GLY A 242 26.29 -11.41 -21.45
N HIS A 243 27.16 -11.63 -20.46
CA HIS A 243 26.80 -12.42 -19.28
C HIS A 243 25.85 -11.63 -18.37
N PRO A 244 24.68 -12.17 -17.98
CA PRO A 244 23.76 -11.49 -17.09
C PRO A 244 24.35 -11.34 -15.68
N GLU A 245 23.79 -10.42 -14.90
CA GLU A 245 24.10 -10.30 -13.47
C GLU A 245 23.08 -11.11 -12.66
N LEU A 246 23.59 -11.96 -11.76
CA LEU A 246 22.79 -12.69 -10.80
C LEU A 246 22.45 -11.77 -9.62
N GLN A 247 21.17 -11.64 -9.31
CA GLN A 247 20.69 -11.15 -8.03
C GLN A 247 20.30 -12.36 -7.18
N SER A 248 20.77 -12.38 -5.94
CA SER A 248 20.49 -13.45 -4.96
C SER A 248 20.13 -12.82 -3.63
N TRP A 249 19.08 -13.32 -2.98
CA TRP A 249 18.67 -12.84 -1.66
C TRP A 249 17.91 -13.92 -0.88
N LYS A 250 17.78 -13.71 0.43
CA LYS A 250 17.10 -14.62 1.35
C LYS A 250 15.59 -14.41 1.32
N TYR A 251 14.84 -15.47 1.02
CA TYR A 251 13.39 -15.41 0.86
C TYR A 251 12.75 -16.73 1.35
N PRO A 252 12.19 -16.76 2.57
CA PRO A 252 11.49 -17.93 3.07
C PRO A 252 10.15 -18.11 2.34
N LEU A 253 9.84 -19.33 1.94
CA LEU A 253 8.59 -19.69 1.26
C LEU A 253 7.58 -20.34 2.21
N ALA A 254 6.30 -20.25 1.86
CA ALA A 254 5.24 -20.96 2.56
C ALA A 254 5.50 -22.48 2.59
N GLY A 255 5.59 -23.04 3.79
CA GLY A 255 5.91 -24.45 4.02
C GLY A 255 7.40 -24.77 4.20
N ASP A 256 8.31 -23.80 4.09
CA ASP A 256 9.73 -24.02 4.40
C ASP A 256 9.90 -24.47 5.85
N LYS A 257 10.80 -25.43 6.09
CA LYS A 257 11.05 -25.92 7.45
C LYS A 257 11.75 -24.86 8.31
N ASP A 258 12.77 -24.22 7.76
CA ASP A 258 13.58 -23.20 8.40
C ASP A 258 13.26 -21.85 7.75
N VAL A 259 12.93 -20.85 8.56
CA VAL A 259 12.59 -19.49 8.13
C VAL A 259 13.45 -18.48 8.89
N THR A 260 13.36 -17.18 8.55
CA THR A 260 14.17 -16.15 9.19
C THR A 260 13.85 -16.02 10.69
N MET A 261 14.89 -16.09 11.53
CA MET A 261 14.80 -16.01 12.99
C MET A 261 15.44 -14.74 13.52
N ILE A 262 15.01 -14.26 14.70
CA ILE A 262 15.61 -13.12 15.39
C ILE A 262 15.93 -13.45 16.85
N GLU A 263 17.13 -13.06 17.28
CA GLU A 263 17.55 -13.10 18.68
C GLU A 263 17.60 -11.69 19.24
N ARG A 264 16.72 -11.39 20.21
CA ARG A 264 16.55 -10.03 20.73
C ARG A 264 17.71 -9.64 21.65
N VAL A 265 18.20 -8.43 21.48
CA VAL A 265 19.32 -7.86 22.24
C VAL A 265 19.07 -6.42 22.65
N ILE A 266 19.72 -6.01 23.73
CA ILE A 266 19.85 -4.61 24.14
C ILE A 266 21.34 -4.26 24.13
N ILE A 267 21.69 -3.15 23.49
CA ILE A 267 23.06 -2.67 23.37
C ILE A 267 23.20 -1.42 24.21
N ASP A 268 24.13 -1.42 25.16
CA ASP A 268 24.51 -0.22 25.91
C ASP A 268 25.57 0.55 25.10
N VAL A 269 25.21 1.74 24.62
CA VAL A 269 26.04 2.51 23.68
C VAL A 269 27.35 2.99 24.33
N PRO A 270 27.36 3.55 25.55
CA PRO A 270 28.60 3.98 26.20
C PRO A 270 29.60 2.84 26.46
N THR A 271 29.12 1.70 26.95
CA THR A 271 29.99 0.56 27.30
C THR A 271 30.26 -0.39 26.14
N ARG A 272 29.47 -0.28 25.05
CA ARG A 272 29.51 -1.16 23.87
C ARG A 272 29.26 -2.62 24.23
N SER A 273 28.42 -2.84 25.23
CA SER A 273 28.06 -4.18 25.70
C SER A 273 26.74 -4.63 25.10
N VAL A 274 26.66 -5.91 24.73
CA VAL A 274 25.47 -6.54 24.18
C VAL A 274 24.86 -7.44 25.26
N LEU A 275 23.64 -7.13 25.68
CA LEU A 275 22.83 -7.98 26.54
C LEU A 275 21.84 -8.76 25.68
N ARG A 276 21.98 -10.08 25.64
CA ARG A 276 21.00 -10.96 24.96
C ARG A 276 19.86 -11.27 25.92
N LEU A 277 18.63 -11.11 25.43
CA LEU A 277 17.45 -11.43 26.23
C LEU A 277 17.35 -12.95 26.41
N LYS A 278 16.94 -13.40 27.61
CA LYS A 278 16.87 -14.81 28.00
C LYS A 278 15.56 -15.45 27.51
N LEU A 279 15.43 -15.55 26.20
CA LEU A 279 14.38 -16.29 25.52
C LEU A 279 14.96 -17.03 24.30
N PRO A 280 14.31 -18.11 23.82
CA PRO A 280 14.64 -18.69 22.53
C PRO A 280 14.48 -17.67 21.38
N PRO A 281 15.16 -17.86 20.24
CA PRO A 281 14.95 -17.02 19.05
C PRO A 281 13.47 -16.97 18.64
N ASP A 282 12.99 -15.77 18.32
CA ASP A 282 11.65 -15.54 17.79
C ASP A 282 11.64 -15.69 16.26
N GLN A 283 10.47 -15.97 15.71
CA GLN A 283 10.24 -15.83 14.26
C GLN A 283 10.32 -14.35 13.88
N HIS A 284 10.85 -14.03 12.70
CA HIS A 284 10.84 -12.66 12.17
C HIS A 284 9.42 -12.28 11.72
N ARG A 285 8.60 -11.84 12.69
CA ARG A 285 7.17 -11.51 12.53
C ARG A 285 6.82 -10.27 13.36
N SER A 286 5.99 -9.38 12.81
CA SER A 286 5.27 -8.37 13.61
C SER A 286 3.81 -8.77 13.81
N THR A 287 3.09 -7.99 14.58
CA THR A 287 1.64 -8.11 14.73
C THR A 287 0.86 -7.31 13.68
N LEU A 288 1.51 -6.54 12.81
CA LEU A 288 0.83 -5.60 11.92
C LEU A 288 1.05 -5.96 10.44
N CYS A 289 2.31 -5.96 9.99
CA CYS A 289 2.70 -6.19 8.61
C CYS A 289 3.54 -7.48 8.46
N ASP A 290 3.91 -7.80 7.23
CA ASP A 290 4.79 -8.91 6.82
C ASP A 290 6.30 -8.60 7.01
N ASN A 291 6.63 -7.65 7.89
CA ASN A 291 7.99 -7.34 8.34
C ASN A 291 7.95 -6.98 9.85
N VAL A 292 9.08 -7.00 10.54
CA VAL A 292 9.21 -6.51 11.94
C VAL A 292 9.31 -4.98 12.03
N SER A 293 9.45 -4.30 10.88
CA SER A 293 9.49 -2.84 10.72
C SER A 293 8.55 -2.44 9.58
N CYS A 294 7.32 -2.05 9.91
CA CYS A 294 6.31 -1.59 8.95
C CYS A 294 6.58 -0.16 8.47
N SER A 295 7.25 0.64 9.30
CA SER A 295 7.78 1.96 8.95
C SER A 295 9.30 1.97 9.10
N SER A 296 9.99 2.32 8.01
CA SER A 296 11.45 2.27 7.87
C SER A 296 12.23 2.65 9.13
N GLY A 297 12.90 1.66 9.73
CA GLY A 297 13.88 1.84 10.81
C GLY A 297 13.31 1.81 12.22
N LEU A 298 11.99 1.67 12.38
CA LEU A 298 11.32 1.50 13.67
C LEU A 298 11.01 0.04 13.94
N TRP A 299 11.09 -0.36 15.21
CA TRP A 299 10.67 -1.70 15.64
C TRP A 299 9.29 -1.61 16.30
N ASP A 300 8.23 -1.75 15.49
CA ASP A 300 6.86 -1.34 15.86
C ASP A 300 6.30 -2.05 17.11
N ASP A 301 6.67 -3.32 17.29
CA ASP A 301 6.26 -4.14 18.43
C ASP A 301 7.23 -4.09 19.62
N VAL A 302 7.94 -2.96 19.81
CA VAL A 302 8.86 -2.75 20.94
C VAL A 302 8.67 -1.37 21.57
N LYS A 303 8.44 -1.33 22.88
CA LYS A 303 8.20 -0.10 23.65
C LYS A 303 9.03 -0.08 24.93
N TRP A 304 9.85 0.96 25.09
CA TRP A 304 10.60 1.22 26.31
C TRP A 304 9.68 1.76 27.42
N ALA A 305 9.93 1.37 28.66
CA ALA A 305 9.44 2.13 29.80
C ALA A 305 10.03 3.56 29.79
N PRO A 306 9.30 4.59 30.24
CA PRO A 306 9.82 5.95 30.31
C PRO A 306 11.11 6.10 31.12
N ASP A 307 11.32 5.25 32.12
CA ASP A 307 12.52 5.22 32.95
C ASP A 307 13.68 4.37 32.38
N GLY A 308 13.46 3.71 31.23
CA GLY A 308 14.43 2.86 30.56
C GLY A 308 14.78 1.55 31.28
N ARG A 309 14.08 1.18 32.38
CA ARG A 309 14.42 -0.02 33.17
C ARG A 309 13.84 -1.32 32.63
N THR A 310 12.73 -1.23 31.90
CA THR A 310 12.07 -2.38 31.28
C THR A 310 11.73 -2.09 29.82
N LEU A 311 11.67 -3.17 29.04
CA LEU A 311 11.31 -3.15 27.62
C LEU A 311 10.12 -4.09 27.42
N ALA A 312 8.99 -3.55 26.95
CA ALA A 312 7.86 -4.38 26.51
C ALA A 312 7.97 -4.68 25.03
N PHE A 313 7.63 -5.89 24.62
CA PHE A 313 7.60 -6.28 23.22
C PHE A 313 6.60 -7.40 22.95
N VAL A 314 6.23 -7.59 21.68
CA VAL A 314 5.36 -8.70 21.26
C VAL A 314 6.16 -9.76 20.51
N SER A 315 5.97 -11.03 20.88
CA SER A 315 6.37 -12.18 20.06
C SER A 315 5.15 -12.76 19.37
N THR A 316 5.30 -13.20 18.13
CA THR A 316 4.22 -13.76 17.31
C THR A 316 4.59 -15.16 16.83
N SER A 317 3.64 -16.10 16.92
CA SER A 317 3.80 -17.46 16.36
C SER A 317 3.91 -17.40 14.83
N ARG A 318 4.55 -18.40 14.21
CA ARG A 318 4.75 -18.48 12.74
C ARG A 318 3.49 -18.18 11.91
N PHE A 319 2.34 -18.69 12.34
CA PHE A 319 1.06 -18.55 11.64
C PHE A 319 0.16 -17.44 12.20
N HIS A 320 0.70 -16.54 13.01
CA HIS A 320 -0.03 -15.44 13.66
C HIS A 320 -1.20 -15.87 14.56
N LYS A 321 -1.32 -17.14 14.92
CA LYS A 321 -2.43 -17.65 15.75
C LYS A 321 -2.26 -17.36 17.23
N GLN A 322 -1.03 -17.18 17.71
CA GLN A 322 -0.74 -16.85 19.09
C GLN A 322 0.26 -15.70 19.16
N VAL A 323 0.01 -14.79 20.09
CA VAL A 323 0.86 -13.63 20.38
C VAL A 323 1.08 -13.51 21.88
N TRP A 324 2.28 -13.05 22.27
CA TRP A 324 2.66 -12.87 23.68
C TRP A 324 3.14 -11.45 23.90
N LEU A 325 2.49 -10.72 24.81
CA LEU A 325 3.08 -9.49 25.35
C LEU A 325 4.11 -9.88 26.40
N ARG A 326 5.37 -9.51 26.15
CA ARG A 326 6.52 -9.83 27.00
C ARG A 326 7.14 -8.57 27.58
N ILE A 327 7.75 -8.71 28.74
CA ILE A 327 8.48 -7.63 29.41
C ILE A 327 9.86 -8.15 29.80
N ALA A 328 10.90 -7.47 29.33
CA ALA A 328 12.28 -7.72 29.66
C ALA A 328 12.80 -6.74 30.70
N ASP A 329 13.60 -7.26 31.63
CA ASP A 329 14.45 -6.45 32.51
C ASP A 329 15.74 -6.07 31.77
N VAL A 330 16.03 -4.78 31.69
CA VAL A 330 17.09 -4.22 30.84
C VAL A 330 18.49 -4.43 31.46
N ALA A 331 18.58 -4.77 32.75
CA ALA A 331 19.85 -5.00 33.42
C ALA A 331 20.27 -6.49 33.37
N THR A 332 19.31 -7.40 33.42
CA THR A 332 19.55 -8.85 33.59
C THR A 332 19.25 -9.68 32.36
N GLY A 333 18.46 -9.13 31.42
CA GLY A 333 17.97 -9.82 30.24
C GLY A 333 16.86 -10.84 30.53
N GLU A 334 16.39 -10.95 31.77
CA GLU A 334 15.27 -11.82 32.13
C GLU A 334 13.99 -11.36 31.42
N VAL A 335 13.23 -12.31 30.87
CA VAL A 335 11.99 -12.05 30.12
C VAL A 335 10.85 -12.81 30.76
N ARG A 336 9.75 -12.11 31.04
CA ARG A 336 8.48 -12.73 31.43
C ARG A 336 7.40 -12.48 30.39
N THR A 337 6.53 -13.46 30.19
CA THR A 337 5.24 -13.23 29.51
C THR A 337 4.32 -12.50 30.48
N ALA A 338 3.79 -11.34 30.09
CA ALA A 338 2.78 -10.62 30.85
C ALA A 338 1.40 -11.24 30.64
N PHE A 339 1.03 -11.50 29.39
CA PHE A 339 -0.13 -12.29 28.98
C PHE A 339 0.03 -12.74 27.52
N ASP A 340 -0.88 -13.58 27.05
CA ASP A 340 -0.95 -14.02 25.67
C ASP A 340 -2.39 -14.02 25.13
N GLU A 341 -2.51 -14.01 23.80
CA GLU A 341 -3.79 -14.12 23.10
C GLU A 341 -3.69 -15.15 21.98
N THR A 342 -4.76 -15.94 21.83
CA THR A 342 -4.92 -16.89 20.71
C THR A 342 -6.08 -16.44 19.83
N ALA A 343 -5.81 -16.27 18.54
CA ALA A 343 -6.81 -15.99 17.53
C ALA A 343 -7.22 -17.28 16.79
N ARG A 344 -8.46 -17.33 16.31
CA ARG A 344 -8.99 -18.48 15.56
C ARG A 344 -8.30 -18.64 14.19
N THR A 345 -8.05 -17.53 13.52
CA THR A 345 -7.50 -17.42 12.16
C THR A 345 -6.07 -16.89 12.23
N TYR A 346 -5.92 -15.58 12.44
CA TYR A 346 -4.70 -14.86 12.77
C TYR A 346 -5.02 -13.68 13.69
N TYR A 347 -4.03 -13.25 14.46
CA TYR A 347 -4.01 -12.00 15.21
C TYR A 347 -3.39 -10.92 14.33
N GLU A 348 -3.97 -9.73 14.35
CA GLU A 348 -3.45 -8.55 13.68
C GLU A 348 -3.73 -7.33 14.57
N SER A 349 -2.72 -6.54 14.90
CA SER A 349 -2.82 -5.43 15.85
C SER A 349 -3.42 -4.15 15.23
N GLY A 350 -4.41 -4.29 14.35
CA GLY A 350 -5.05 -3.22 13.58
C GLY A 350 -4.49 -3.06 12.17
N GLN A 351 -4.61 -1.87 11.58
CA GLN A 351 -4.39 -1.68 10.13
C GLN A 351 -3.26 -0.71 9.79
N VAL A 352 -3.04 0.33 10.60
CA VAL A 352 -2.06 1.38 10.31
C VAL A 352 -0.81 1.27 11.18
N ALA A 353 -0.98 0.95 12.46
CA ALA A 353 0.09 0.86 13.45
C ALA A 353 -0.20 -0.25 14.46
N ALA A 354 0.84 -0.71 15.18
CA ALA A 354 0.69 -1.66 16.27
C ALA A 354 -0.06 -1.01 17.45
N ASN A 355 -1.34 -1.31 17.56
CA ASN A 355 -2.30 -0.68 18.47
C ASN A 355 -2.23 -1.15 19.93
N TRP A 356 -1.10 -0.94 20.59
CA TRP A 356 -0.96 -1.23 22.02
C TRP A 356 -0.06 -0.19 22.72
N ALA A 357 -0.16 -0.11 24.05
CA ALA A 357 0.67 0.78 24.86
C ALA A 357 1.12 0.11 26.16
N TYR A 358 2.35 0.41 26.59
CA TYR A 358 2.93 -0.07 27.83
C TYR A 358 2.88 1.01 28.92
N LEU A 359 2.17 0.74 30.02
CA LEU A 359 1.96 1.68 31.12
C LEU A 359 2.57 1.12 32.43
N PRO A 360 3.91 1.04 32.54
CA PRO A 360 4.57 0.43 33.69
C PRO A 360 4.25 1.14 35.01
N GLY A 361 4.05 2.47 34.99
CA GLY A 361 3.76 3.26 36.18
C GLY A 361 2.45 2.87 36.89
N SER A 362 1.46 2.37 36.14
CA SER A 362 0.21 1.84 36.68
C SER A 362 0.14 0.31 36.64
N ASN A 363 1.21 -0.36 36.19
CA ASN A 363 1.25 -1.80 35.94
C ASN A 363 0.14 -2.27 34.98
N GLU A 364 -0.08 -1.50 33.91
CA GLU A 364 -1.13 -1.74 32.92
C GLU A 364 -0.58 -1.81 31.49
N ALA A 365 -1.36 -2.39 30.59
CA ALA A 365 -1.17 -2.23 29.16
C ALA A 365 -2.51 -1.96 28.45
N VAL A 366 -2.47 -1.12 27.43
CA VAL A 366 -3.54 -1.03 26.44
C VAL A 366 -3.24 -2.06 25.36
N TRP A 367 -4.22 -2.89 25.01
CA TRP A 367 -4.07 -4.01 24.09
C TRP A 367 -5.20 -4.00 23.05
N PHE A 368 -4.84 -4.18 21.78
CA PHE A 368 -5.81 -4.37 20.70
C PHE A 368 -6.27 -5.82 20.65
N SER A 369 -7.56 -6.05 20.41
CA SER A 369 -8.07 -7.37 20.07
C SER A 369 -9.35 -7.25 19.26
N ASP A 370 -9.51 -8.13 18.28
CA ASP A 370 -10.71 -8.27 17.46
C ASP A 370 -11.64 -9.40 17.95
N ARG A 371 -11.43 -9.90 19.18
CA ARG A 371 -12.20 -11.00 19.80
C ARG A 371 -13.71 -10.78 19.85
N SER A 372 -14.17 -9.53 19.77
CA SER A 372 -15.59 -9.17 19.71
C SER A 372 -16.15 -9.08 18.29
N ASP A 373 -15.45 -9.63 17.29
CA ASP A 373 -15.69 -9.44 15.85
C ASP A 373 -15.33 -8.03 15.33
N TRP A 374 -14.86 -7.15 16.20
CA TRP A 374 -14.44 -5.78 15.88
C TRP A 374 -13.16 -5.49 16.64
N GLY A 375 -12.22 -4.80 16.00
CA GLY A 375 -11.00 -4.33 16.64
C GLY A 375 -11.31 -3.34 17.77
N GLN A 376 -11.06 -3.72 19.01
CA GLN A 376 -11.27 -2.89 20.20
C GLN A 376 -10.02 -2.83 21.07
N LEU A 377 -9.94 -1.79 21.90
CA LEU A 377 -8.90 -1.62 22.90
C LEU A 377 -9.36 -2.18 24.24
N TYR A 378 -8.45 -2.86 24.93
CA TYR A 378 -8.65 -3.49 26.23
C TYR A 378 -7.54 -3.05 27.19
N LEU A 379 -7.89 -2.83 28.45
CA LEU A 379 -6.94 -2.52 29.52
C LEU A 379 -6.58 -3.80 30.26
N TYR A 380 -5.31 -4.16 30.30
CA TYR A 380 -4.78 -5.33 31.00
C TYR A 380 -4.03 -4.94 32.27
N ASP A 381 -4.10 -5.80 33.27
CA ASP A 381 -3.24 -5.76 34.45
C ASP A 381 -1.99 -6.61 34.19
N LEU A 382 -0.80 -6.01 34.30
CA LEU A 382 0.47 -6.67 33.94
C LEU A 382 1.05 -7.57 35.02
N ALA A 383 0.50 -7.56 36.24
CA ALA A 383 0.90 -8.47 37.31
C ALA A 383 0.14 -9.79 37.22
N THR A 384 -1.16 -9.72 36.93
CA THR A 384 -2.06 -10.88 36.85
C THR A 384 -2.21 -11.42 35.43
N GLY A 385 -1.88 -10.62 34.42
CA GLY A 385 -2.07 -10.96 33.00
C GLY A 385 -3.53 -10.95 32.55
N LYS A 386 -4.45 -10.40 33.36
CA LYS A 386 -5.89 -10.46 33.10
C LYS A 386 -6.43 -9.14 32.53
N PRO A 387 -7.43 -9.19 31.64
CA PRO A 387 -8.12 -7.99 31.20
C PRO A 387 -8.88 -7.37 32.39
N LYS A 388 -8.65 -6.09 32.66
CA LYS A 388 -9.39 -5.29 33.64
C LYS A 388 -10.73 -4.86 33.07
N ARG A 389 -10.76 -4.45 31.80
CA ARG A 389 -11.96 -4.02 31.06
C ARG A 389 -11.68 -3.80 29.57
N ALA A 390 -12.74 -3.71 28.78
CA ALA A 390 -12.69 -3.09 27.46
C ALA A 390 -12.65 -1.55 27.61
N ILE A 391 -11.77 -0.89 26.88
CA ILE A 391 -11.67 0.58 26.76
C ILE A 391 -12.64 1.06 25.68
N THR A 392 -12.74 0.32 24.57
CA THR A 392 -13.71 0.56 23.51
C THR A 392 -14.60 -0.67 23.30
N THR A 393 -15.83 -0.45 22.85
CA THR A 393 -16.81 -1.52 22.59
C THR A 393 -17.69 -1.17 21.40
N GLY A 394 -18.49 -2.12 20.94
CA GLY A 394 -19.52 -1.90 19.92
C GLY A 394 -19.07 -2.23 18.49
N ARG A 395 -19.88 -1.83 17.52
CA ARG A 395 -19.54 -1.98 16.09
C ARG A 395 -18.51 -0.93 15.67
N GLY A 396 -17.66 -1.31 14.72
CA GLY A 396 -16.60 -0.46 14.18
C GLY A 396 -15.24 -0.70 14.83
N ASN A 397 -14.20 -0.75 14.01
CA ASN A 397 -12.84 -1.02 14.45
C ASN A 397 -12.16 0.24 14.98
N VAL A 398 -11.32 0.08 15.98
CA VAL A 398 -10.14 0.92 16.18
C VAL A 398 -9.11 0.49 15.14
N THR A 399 -8.51 1.44 14.41
CA THR A 399 -7.56 1.15 13.34
C THR A 399 -6.17 1.68 13.66
N GLU A 400 -6.10 2.71 14.51
CA GLU A 400 -4.86 3.34 14.95
C GLU A 400 -5.02 3.91 16.37
N LEU A 401 -4.07 3.61 17.26
CA LEU A 401 -3.94 4.19 18.60
C LEU A 401 -2.86 5.27 18.54
N LEU A 402 -3.30 6.52 18.37
CA LEU A 402 -2.41 7.67 18.17
C LEU A 402 -1.65 8.06 19.44
N ARG A 403 -2.32 8.04 20.59
CA ARG A 403 -1.74 8.47 21.87
C ARG A 403 -2.45 7.85 23.05
N VAL A 404 -1.68 7.51 24.08
CA VAL A 404 -2.18 7.24 25.43
C VAL A 404 -1.46 8.17 26.38
N ASP A 405 -2.23 9.00 27.10
CA ASP A 405 -1.70 9.81 28.18
C ASP A 405 -1.98 9.10 29.52
N PRO A 406 -0.93 8.62 30.23
CA PRO A 406 -1.08 7.94 31.51
C PRO A 406 -1.51 8.88 32.64
N VAL A 407 -1.28 10.20 32.52
CA VAL A 407 -1.60 11.18 33.56
C VAL A 407 -3.08 11.50 33.55
N THR A 408 -3.61 11.89 32.38
CA THR A 408 -5.06 12.15 32.22
C THR A 408 -5.88 10.88 32.00
N ARG A 409 -5.22 9.72 31.84
CA ARG A 409 -5.81 8.43 31.54
C ARG A 409 -6.73 8.49 30.32
N THR A 410 -6.26 9.17 29.27
CA THR A 410 -6.99 9.36 28.00
C THR A 410 -6.26 8.68 26.85
N ALA A 411 -7.01 8.02 25.97
CA ALA A 411 -6.53 7.47 24.71
C ALA A 411 -7.19 8.20 23.53
N TRP A 412 -6.40 8.57 22.53
CA TRP A 412 -6.85 9.08 21.23
C TRP A 412 -6.64 8.00 20.18
N PHE A 413 -7.66 7.74 19.38
CA PHE A 413 -7.62 6.66 18.40
C PHE A 413 -8.44 7.01 17.16
N VAL A 414 -7.99 6.51 16.01
CA VAL A 414 -8.76 6.52 14.77
C VAL A 414 -9.63 5.26 14.72
N GLY A 415 -10.87 5.41 14.29
CA GLY A 415 -11.77 4.30 14.09
C GLY A 415 -12.66 4.44 12.86
N VAL A 416 -13.17 3.31 12.39
CA VAL A 416 -14.03 3.18 11.20
C VAL A 416 -15.32 2.45 11.55
N GLY A 417 -16.43 2.76 10.88
CA GLY A 417 -17.72 2.08 11.07
C GLY A 417 -18.37 2.28 12.45
N ARG A 418 -17.91 3.27 13.22
CA ARG A 418 -18.41 3.61 14.56
C ARG A 418 -19.56 4.63 14.53
N SER A 419 -19.60 5.47 13.49
CA SER A 419 -20.67 6.45 13.28
C SER A 419 -21.77 5.87 12.39
N PRO A 420 -23.06 6.02 12.76
CA PRO A 420 -24.15 5.57 11.91
C PRO A 420 -24.32 6.47 10.68
N GLY A 421 -24.77 5.90 9.56
CA GLY A 421 -25.20 6.66 8.39
C GLY A 421 -24.07 7.19 7.48
N VAL A 422 -22.82 6.83 7.74
CA VAL A 422 -21.67 7.16 6.87
C VAL A 422 -21.11 5.89 6.21
N ASP A 423 -20.26 6.06 5.20
CA ASP A 423 -19.47 4.96 4.64
C ASP A 423 -18.67 4.29 5.79
N PRO A 424 -18.78 2.96 6.00
CA PRO A 424 -18.16 2.29 7.13
C PRO A 424 -16.62 2.30 7.08
N TYR A 425 -16.02 2.72 5.96
CA TYR A 425 -14.58 2.88 5.79
C TYR A 425 -14.08 4.29 6.11
N TYR A 426 -14.98 5.25 6.40
CA TYR A 426 -14.56 6.59 6.81
C TYR A 426 -13.84 6.53 8.15
N GLN A 427 -12.58 6.96 8.13
CA GLN A 427 -11.74 7.14 9.30
C GLN A 427 -12.16 8.41 10.02
N GLN A 428 -12.33 8.30 11.33
CA GLN A 428 -12.70 9.41 12.21
C GLN A 428 -11.87 9.35 13.50
N LEU A 429 -11.53 10.51 14.07
CA LEU A 429 -10.77 10.60 15.31
C LEU A 429 -11.70 10.59 16.52
N TRP A 430 -11.33 9.79 17.52
CA TRP A 430 -12.04 9.66 18.78
C TRP A 430 -11.09 9.82 19.95
N LYS A 431 -11.64 10.16 21.12
CA LYS A 431 -10.96 9.99 22.40
C LYS A 431 -11.81 9.23 23.41
N VAL A 432 -11.17 8.57 24.37
CA VAL A 432 -11.85 7.81 25.44
C VAL A 432 -10.98 7.75 26.69
N SER A 433 -11.60 7.67 27.87
CA SER A 433 -10.87 7.42 29.12
C SER A 433 -10.53 5.93 29.26
N LEU A 434 -9.32 5.64 29.73
CA LEU A 434 -8.90 4.27 30.11
C LEU A 434 -9.74 3.71 31.26
N ASP A 435 -10.35 4.58 32.06
CA ASP A 435 -11.18 4.21 33.21
C ASP A 435 -12.66 4.02 32.85
N GLY A 436 -12.98 4.06 31.56
CA GLY A 436 -14.31 3.83 31.01
C GLY A 436 -15.10 5.10 30.71
N GLY A 437 -16.27 4.91 30.09
CA GLY A 437 -17.09 5.98 29.53
C GLY A 437 -17.30 5.80 28.02
N ALA A 438 -18.15 6.63 27.43
CA ALA A 438 -18.38 6.61 26.00
C ALA A 438 -17.23 7.32 25.26
N PRO A 439 -16.72 6.77 24.14
CA PRO A 439 -15.83 7.52 23.27
C PRO A 439 -16.49 8.80 22.74
N VAL A 440 -15.70 9.87 22.61
CA VAL A 440 -16.11 11.17 22.08
C VAL A 440 -15.53 11.34 20.68
N LEU A 441 -16.38 11.64 19.70
CA LEU A 441 -15.98 11.95 18.32
C LEU A 441 -15.37 13.36 18.26
N LEU A 442 -14.18 13.48 17.68
CA LEU A 442 -13.46 14.75 17.53
C LEU A 442 -13.51 15.32 16.10
N THR A 443 -13.98 14.52 15.14
CA THR A 443 -14.09 14.89 13.72
C THR A 443 -15.52 14.61 13.22
N PRO A 444 -16.47 15.55 13.42
CA PRO A 444 -17.89 15.30 13.22
C PRO A 444 -18.35 15.33 11.75
N GLU A 445 -17.52 15.81 10.83
CA GLU A 445 -17.86 15.89 9.41
C GLU A 445 -18.10 14.49 8.84
N LEU A 446 -19.08 14.37 7.93
CA LEU A 446 -19.47 13.10 7.31
C LEU A 446 -18.52 12.77 6.13
N ALA A 447 -17.24 12.64 6.44
CA ALA A 447 -16.14 12.49 5.49
C ALA A 447 -15.13 11.46 6.00
N ASN A 448 -14.18 11.10 5.14
CA ASN A 448 -12.97 10.42 5.58
C ASN A 448 -11.97 11.45 6.10
N HIS A 449 -11.36 11.18 7.25
CA HIS A 449 -10.39 12.06 7.89
C HIS A 449 -8.98 11.46 7.87
N THR A 450 -7.98 12.30 7.64
CA THR A 450 -6.56 11.99 7.82
C THR A 450 -6.02 12.88 8.94
N ILE A 451 -5.38 12.28 9.95
CA ILE A 451 -5.07 12.95 11.22
C ILE A 451 -3.57 13.03 11.42
N ALA A 452 -3.07 14.23 11.75
CA ALA A 452 -1.73 14.43 12.28
C ALA A 452 -1.82 15.02 13.68
N LEU A 453 -1.62 14.19 14.71
CA LEU A 453 -1.65 14.62 16.12
C LEU A 453 -0.33 15.33 16.49
N SER A 454 -0.44 16.45 17.22
CA SER A 454 0.73 17.16 17.73
C SER A 454 1.56 16.32 18.71
N PRO A 455 2.88 16.55 18.82
CA PRO A 455 3.74 15.79 19.73
C PRO A 455 3.33 15.84 21.22
N ASP A 456 2.72 16.93 21.67
CA ASP A 456 2.21 17.08 23.03
C ASP A 456 0.77 16.56 23.19
N GLY A 457 0.07 16.28 22.10
CA GLY A 457 -1.31 15.79 22.06
C GLY A 457 -2.37 16.85 22.32
N ALA A 458 -2.03 18.15 22.33
CA ALA A 458 -2.98 19.22 22.61
C ALA A 458 -3.80 19.65 21.38
N ARG A 459 -3.24 19.45 20.19
CA ARG A 459 -3.83 19.85 18.91
C ARG A 459 -3.69 18.74 17.87
N PHE A 460 -4.50 18.79 16.82
CA PHE A 460 -4.29 17.94 15.65
C PHE A 460 -4.65 18.68 14.37
N VAL A 461 -3.99 18.29 13.28
CA VAL A 461 -4.40 18.68 11.93
C VAL A 461 -5.32 17.59 11.39
N ASP A 462 -6.46 18.01 10.85
CA ASP A 462 -7.50 17.17 10.28
C ASP A 462 -7.69 17.55 8.81
N THR A 463 -7.34 16.65 7.90
CA THR A 463 -7.68 16.77 6.48
C THR A 463 -8.85 15.86 6.18
N HIS A 464 -10.02 16.46 5.93
CA HIS A 464 -11.24 15.71 5.66
C HIS A 464 -11.70 15.87 4.21
N SER A 465 -12.10 14.75 3.60
CA SER A 465 -12.56 14.71 2.21
C SER A 465 -13.42 13.46 1.96
N THR A 466 -14.03 13.40 0.78
CA THR A 466 -14.61 12.15 0.27
C THR A 466 -14.00 11.86 -1.09
N THR A 467 -14.32 10.73 -1.71
CA THR A 467 -13.89 10.44 -3.08
C THR A 467 -14.44 11.43 -4.12
N VAL A 468 -15.39 12.30 -3.75
CA VAL A 468 -16.01 13.29 -4.64
C VAL A 468 -15.87 14.73 -4.16
N SER A 469 -15.65 14.94 -2.86
CA SER A 469 -15.53 16.26 -2.24
C SER A 469 -14.06 16.57 -1.98
N PRO A 470 -13.53 17.69 -2.50
CA PRO A 470 -12.12 18.05 -2.34
C PRO A 470 -11.76 18.30 -0.86
N PRO A 471 -10.47 18.16 -0.50
CA PRO A 471 -10.04 18.23 0.89
C PRO A 471 -10.14 19.63 1.50
N ILE A 472 -10.53 19.65 2.77
CA ILE A 472 -10.42 20.80 3.66
C ILE A 472 -9.51 20.38 4.82
N THR A 473 -8.51 21.20 5.11
CA THR A 473 -7.54 20.96 6.19
C THR A 473 -7.74 21.96 7.31
N LEU A 474 -7.94 21.46 8.52
CA LEU A 474 -8.28 22.23 9.71
C LEU A 474 -7.27 21.96 10.82
N LEU A 475 -6.95 22.99 11.61
CA LEU A 475 -6.32 22.83 12.92
C LEU A 475 -7.43 22.70 13.97
N ARG A 476 -7.34 21.69 14.84
CA ARG A 476 -8.36 21.38 15.86
C ARG A 476 -7.77 21.21 17.25
N ASP A 477 -8.63 21.45 18.24
CA ASP A 477 -8.35 21.15 19.65
C ASP A 477 -8.56 19.66 19.94
N ALA A 478 -7.56 18.98 20.50
CA ALA A 478 -7.65 17.55 20.80
C ALA A 478 -8.52 17.22 22.03
N ALA A 479 -8.92 18.23 22.81
CA ALA A 479 -9.78 18.06 23.97
C ALA A 479 -11.26 17.89 23.59
N ASP A 480 -11.75 18.54 22.53
CA ASP A 480 -13.18 18.46 22.16
C ASP A 480 -13.44 18.43 20.65
N GLY A 481 -12.40 18.58 19.82
CA GLY A 481 -12.50 18.51 18.36
C GLY A 481 -12.93 19.81 17.69
N HIS A 482 -13.11 20.91 18.42
CA HIS A 482 -13.52 22.16 17.80
C HIS A 482 -12.45 22.67 16.84
N SER A 483 -12.89 23.25 15.71
CA SER A 483 -12.01 23.88 14.73
C SER A 483 -11.43 25.16 15.32
N VAL A 484 -10.10 25.25 15.34
CA VAL A 484 -9.34 26.43 15.75
C VAL A 484 -9.14 27.35 14.55
N SER A 485 -8.74 26.80 13.40
CA SER A 485 -8.56 27.55 12.16
C SER A 485 -8.57 26.63 10.93
N THR A 486 -8.82 27.22 9.76
CA THR A 486 -8.62 26.54 8.47
C THR A 486 -7.20 26.75 8.00
N ILE A 487 -6.50 25.65 7.68
CA ILE A 487 -5.13 25.66 7.13
C ILE A 487 -5.19 25.79 5.60
N ALA A 488 -6.04 24.99 4.95
CA ALA A 488 -6.17 24.98 3.51
C ALA A 488 -7.56 24.48 3.07
N THR A 489 -7.99 24.94 1.90
CA THR A 489 -9.21 24.51 1.22
C THR A 489 -8.87 24.26 -0.24
N ALA A 490 -8.98 23.01 -0.69
CA ALA A 490 -8.62 22.66 -2.05
C ALA A 490 -9.61 23.22 -3.08
N ASP A 491 -9.06 23.70 -4.20
CA ASP A 491 -9.79 24.17 -5.38
C ASP A 491 -9.55 23.23 -6.56
N ILE A 492 -10.64 22.67 -7.08
CA ILE A 492 -10.65 21.73 -8.20
C ILE A 492 -11.07 22.37 -9.53
N THR A 493 -10.98 23.71 -9.65
CA THR A 493 -11.35 24.43 -10.86
C THR A 493 -10.53 23.99 -12.07
N ARG A 494 -9.19 23.89 -11.93
CA ARG A 494 -8.32 23.38 -13.02
C ARG A 494 -8.61 21.92 -13.35
N LEU A 495 -8.84 21.09 -12.34
CA LEU A 495 -9.20 19.68 -12.52
C LEU A 495 -10.51 19.51 -13.31
N LYS A 496 -11.56 20.25 -12.93
CA LYS A 496 -12.85 20.27 -13.66
C LYS A 496 -12.69 20.77 -15.10
N ALA A 497 -11.88 21.81 -15.31
CA ALA A 497 -11.58 22.34 -16.64
C ALA A 497 -10.85 21.31 -17.54
N ALA A 498 -10.04 20.42 -16.95
CA ALA A 498 -9.41 19.31 -17.66
C ALA A 498 -10.39 18.18 -18.04
N GLY A 499 -11.63 18.25 -17.60
CA GLY A 499 -12.69 17.29 -17.94
C GLY A 499 -12.91 16.18 -16.92
N TRP A 500 -12.35 16.32 -15.72
CA TRP A 500 -12.63 15.39 -14.63
C TRP A 500 -14.11 15.37 -14.27
N VAL A 501 -14.63 14.16 -14.05
CA VAL A 501 -15.95 13.90 -13.48
C VAL A 501 -15.76 13.09 -12.19
N PRO A 502 -16.54 13.40 -11.14
CA PRO A 502 -16.44 12.65 -9.89
C PRO A 502 -16.85 11.19 -10.10
N PRO A 503 -16.15 10.23 -9.47
CA PRO A 503 -16.65 8.87 -9.39
C PRO A 503 -17.98 8.84 -8.63
N GLU A 504 -18.81 7.84 -8.91
CA GLU A 504 -20.06 7.60 -8.18
C GLU A 504 -19.79 6.57 -7.06
N PRO A 505 -19.91 6.94 -5.78
CA PRO A 505 -19.93 5.95 -4.71
C PRO A 505 -21.14 5.04 -4.88
N ILE A 506 -20.88 3.73 -4.89
CA ILE A 506 -21.91 2.72 -5.08
C ILE A 506 -21.95 1.77 -3.88
N THR A 507 -23.11 1.16 -3.69
CA THR A 507 -23.25 -0.03 -2.86
C THR A 507 -23.85 -1.15 -3.68
N VAL A 508 -23.48 -2.39 -3.35
CA VAL A 508 -23.98 -3.61 -3.98
C VAL A 508 -24.22 -4.68 -2.92
N LYS A 509 -24.98 -5.73 -3.28
CA LYS A 509 -25.09 -6.94 -2.44
C LYS A 509 -23.95 -7.91 -2.73
N ALA A 510 -23.35 -8.41 -1.66
CA ALA A 510 -22.35 -9.47 -1.70
C ALA A 510 -22.96 -10.79 -2.20
N ARG A 511 -22.10 -11.81 -2.37
CA ARG A 511 -22.48 -13.16 -2.79
C ARG A 511 -23.55 -13.83 -1.91
N ASP A 512 -23.67 -13.40 -0.65
CA ASP A 512 -24.65 -13.91 0.33
C ASP A 512 -26.06 -13.29 0.19
N GLY A 513 -26.21 -12.29 -0.70
CA GLY A 513 -27.44 -11.53 -0.92
C GLY A 513 -27.84 -10.60 0.23
N LYS A 514 -27.02 -10.48 1.28
CA LYS A 514 -27.33 -9.75 2.52
C LYS A 514 -26.35 -8.63 2.77
N THR A 515 -25.06 -8.95 2.78
CA THR A 515 -23.97 -8.04 3.12
C THR A 515 -23.87 -6.92 2.08
N THR A 516 -23.83 -5.68 2.56
CA THR A 516 -23.63 -4.51 1.70
C THR A 516 -22.13 -4.27 1.50
N LEU A 517 -21.70 -4.28 0.25
CA LEU A 517 -20.35 -3.91 -0.18
C LEU A 517 -20.34 -2.50 -0.73
N TYR A 518 -19.17 -1.86 -0.67
CA TYR A 518 -18.96 -0.48 -1.04
C TYR A 518 -17.93 -0.42 -2.17
N GLY A 519 -18.13 0.51 -3.09
CA GLY A 519 -17.29 0.63 -4.26
C GLY A 519 -17.38 2.00 -4.91
N LEU A 520 -16.64 2.15 -6.01
CA LEU A 520 -16.70 3.31 -6.90
C LEU A 520 -17.06 2.85 -8.31
N MET A 521 -17.85 3.67 -9.00
CA MET A 521 -18.18 3.51 -10.41
C MET A 521 -17.74 4.76 -11.17
N PHE A 522 -16.99 4.56 -12.24
CA PHE A 522 -16.46 5.61 -13.10
C PHE A 522 -17.19 5.59 -14.44
N LYS A 523 -17.62 6.77 -14.88
CA LYS A 523 -18.38 6.96 -16.13
C LYS A 523 -17.63 7.94 -17.04
N PRO A 524 -17.76 7.82 -18.36
CA PRO A 524 -17.25 8.83 -19.27
C PRO A 524 -17.93 10.18 -19.00
N LYS A 525 -17.20 11.28 -19.24
CA LYS A 525 -17.74 12.64 -19.18
C LYS A 525 -18.97 12.83 -20.07
N GLN A 526 -18.98 12.20 -21.24
CA GLN A 526 -20.09 12.20 -22.20
C GLN A 526 -20.93 10.92 -22.06
N PHE A 527 -21.40 10.64 -20.84
CA PHE A 527 -22.23 9.48 -20.55
C PHE A 527 -23.66 9.64 -21.11
N ASP A 528 -24.16 8.59 -21.76
CA ASP A 528 -25.50 8.50 -22.32
C ASP A 528 -26.20 7.23 -21.79
N PRO A 529 -27.20 7.35 -20.90
CA PRO A 529 -27.88 6.20 -20.30
C PRO A 529 -28.72 5.39 -21.30
N THR A 530 -28.87 5.84 -22.55
CA THR A 530 -29.57 5.11 -23.62
C THR A 530 -28.66 4.13 -24.38
N GLN A 531 -27.34 4.22 -24.17
CA GLN A 531 -26.34 3.32 -24.77
C GLN A 531 -25.97 2.17 -23.82
N GLN A 532 -25.31 1.14 -24.36
CA GLN A 532 -24.78 0.02 -23.57
C GLN A 532 -23.24 0.02 -23.58
N TYR A 533 -22.67 -0.02 -22.38
CA TYR A 533 -21.23 0.08 -22.18
C TYR A 533 -20.64 -1.24 -21.69
N PRO A 534 -19.49 -1.67 -22.25
CA PRO A 534 -18.70 -2.74 -21.66
C PRO A 534 -18.19 -2.32 -20.28
N VAL A 535 -18.02 -3.29 -19.39
CA VAL A 535 -17.56 -3.07 -18.02
C VAL A 535 -16.13 -3.54 -17.84
N ILE A 536 -15.33 -2.76 -17.14
CA ILE A 536 -14.03 -3.18 -16.60
C ILE A 536 -14.12 -3.23 -15.07
N ASP A 537 -13.91 -4.42 -14.53
CA ASP A 537 -13.73 -4.65 -13.10
C ASP A 537 -12.26 -4.39 -12.71
N TYR A 538 -12.01 -3.35 -11.91
CA TYR A 538 -10.71 -3.13 -11.31
C TYR A 538 -10.65 -3.85 -9.97
N VAL A 539 -9.81 -4.88 -9.90
CA VAL A 539 -9.75 -5.76 -8.73
C VAL A 539 -8.41 -5.65 -8.00
N TYR A 540 -8.50 -5.53 -6.67
CA TYR A 540 -7.40 -5.86 -5.78
C TYR A 540 -7.95 -6.57 -4.52
N PRO A 541 -7.68 -7.88 -4.34
CA PRO A 541 -8.31 -8.68 -3.29
C PRO A 541 -7.50 -8.74 -1.99
N GLY A 542 -6.36 -8.03 -1.92
CA GLY A 542 -5.37 -8.25 -0.88
C GLY A 542 -5.91 -7.95 0.52
N PRO A 543 -5.65 -8.81 1.52
CA PRO A 543 -6.20 -8.65 2.88
C PRO A 543 -5.66 -7.41 3.61
N GLN A 544 -4.68 -6.69 3.06
CA GLN A 544 -4.18 -5.42 3.63
C GLN A 544 -4.86 -4.17 3.05
N THR A 545 -5.63 -4.29 1.96
CA THR A 545 -6.34 -3.16 1.35
C THR A 545 -7.54 -3.64 0.51
N GLY A 546 -7.98 -2.86 -0.47
CA GLY A 546 -9.07 -3.24 -1.36
C GLY A 546 -9.01 -2.51 -2.70
N SER A 547 -9.91 -2.89 -3.60
CA SER A 547 -10.02 -2.35 -4.96
C SER A 547 -10.21 -0.82 -5.00
N VAL A 548 -10.88 -0.23 -4.01
CA VAL A 548 -11.14 1.23 -4.02
C VAL A 548 -9.90 2.05 -3.65
N ARG A 549 -8.95 1.47 -2.89
CA ARG A 549 -7.68 2.10 -2.46
C ARG A 549 -7.85 3.43 -1.71
N GLY A 550 -8.74 3.46 -0.72
CA GLY A 550 -8.96 4.60 0.18
C GLY A 550 -10.34 5.26 0.03
N ARG A 551 -10.63 6.26 0.88
CA ARG A 551 -11.90 7.02 0.84
C ARG A 551 -11.72 8.55 0.82
N SER A 552 -10.48 9.01 0.84
CA SER A 552 -10.13 10.41 0.61
C SER A 552 -10.24 10.79 -0.86
N PHE A 553 -10.28 12.09 -1.15
CA PHE A 553 -10.28 12.62 -2.50
C PHE A 553 -9.01 12.23 -3.26
N PHE A 554 -9.15 11.66 -4.45
CA PHE A 554 -8.04 11.34 -5.31
C PHE A 554 -8.45 11.48 -6.77
N ALA A 555 -7.81 12.38 -7.52
CA ALA A 555 -8.33 12.79 -8.82
C ALA A 555 -8.31 11.68 -9.88
N GLY A 556 -7.26 10.85 -9.88
CA GLY A 556 -7.05 9.85 -10.95
C GLY A 556 -7.52 8.44 -10.65
N HIS A 557 -7.57 8.02 -9.37
CA HIS A 557 -7.85 6.62 -8.97
C HIS A 557 -7.10 5.59 -9.83
N GLY A 558 -5.78 5.77 -9.96
CA GLY A 558 -4.97 5.07 -10.95
C GLY A 558 -5.21 5.67 -12.32
N ASP A 559 -5.87 4.89 -13.18
CA ASP A 559 -6.38 5.28 -14.49
C ASP A 559 -7.84 4.86 -14.69
N ASN A 560 -8.59 4.60 -13.62
CA ASN A 560 -10.00 4.18 -13.71
C ASN A 560 -10.86 5.21 -14.46
N GLN A 561 -10.66 6.51 -14.21
CA GLN A 561 -11.34 7.55 -14.97
C GLN A 561 -10.86 7.62 -16.43
N SER A 562 -9.57 7.35 -16.70
CA SER A 562 -9.03 7.29 -18.06
C SER A 562 -9.68 6.18 -18.89
N LEU A 563 -9.79 4.98 -18.31
CA LEU A 563 -10.51 3.86 -18.93
C LEU A 563 -11.98 4.24 -19.16
N ALA A 564 -12.63 4.94 -18.23
CA ALA A 564 -14.00 5.39 -18.45
C ALA A 564 -14.13 6.32 -19.67
N GLU A 565 -13.21 7.27 -19.86
CA GLU A 565 -13.16 8.14 -21.04
C GLU A 565 -12.94 7.40 -22.37
N LEU A 566 -12.38 6.19 -22.33
CA LEU A 566 -12.21 5.34 -23.51
C LEU A 566 -13.47 4.53 -23.87
N GLY A 567 -14.58 4.75 -23.17
CA GLY A 567 -15.89 4.16 -23.47
C GLY A 567 -16.26 2.94 -22.63
N PHE A 568 -15.63 2.78 -21.46
CA PHE A 568 -15.94 1.72 -20.51
C PHE A 568 -16.70 2.27 -19.30
N ILE A 569 -17.46 1.41 -18.62
CA ILE A 569 -17.83 1.63 -17.22
C ILE A 569 -16.79 0.91 -16.38
N VAL A 570 -16.13 1.62 -15.47
CA VAL A 570 -15.13 1.01 -14.57
C VAL A 570 -15.71 0.89 -13.18
N ILE A 571 -15.57 -0.27 -12.57
CA ILE A 571 -16.13 -0.57 -11.25
C ILE A 571 -15.00 -1.11 -10.37
N ALA A 572 -14.94 -0.62 -9.14
CA ALA A 572 -14.05 -1.15 -8.10
C ALA A 572 -14.89 -1.42 -6.85
N ILE A 573 -14.91 -2.66 -6.37
CA ILE A 573 -15.67 -3.07 -5.17
C ILE A 573 -14.73 -3.66 -4.13
N ASP A 574 -14.84 -3.19 -2.89
CA ASP A 574 -14.19 -3.82 -1.74
C ASP A 574 -15.07 -5.00 -1.27
N GLY A 575 -14.71 -6.21 -1.70
CA GLY A 575 -15.43 -7.45 -1.41
C GLY A 575 -15.15 -8.03 -0.03
N MET A 576 -15.87 -9.08 0.37
CA MET A 576 -15.63 -9.74 1.65
C MET A 576 -14.22 -10.36 1.65
N GLY A 577 -13.49 -10.14 2.74
CA GLY A 577 -12.09 -10.51 2.90
C GLY A 577 -11.10 -9.37 2.77
N THR A 578 -11.53 -8.17 2.37
CA THR A 578 -10.72 -6.94 2.50
C THR A 578 -10.76 -6.43 3.96
N PRO A 579 -9.79 -5.62 4.42
CA PRO A 579 -9.71 -5.15 5.81
C PRO A 579 -10.72 -4.03 6.11
N TRP A 580 -10.56 -3.37 7.28
CA TRP A 580 -11.34 -2.20 7.74
C TRP A 580 -12.80 -2.47 8.11
N ARG A 581 -13.23 -3.73 8.05
CA ARG A 581 -14.55 -4.20 8.49
C ARG A 581 -14.39 -5.20 9.63
N SER A 582 -15.49 -5.81 10.08
CA SER A 582 -15.45 -6.79 11.17
C SER A 582 -14.48 -7.93 10.87
N LYS A 583 -14.00 -8.61 11.91
CA LYS A 583 -13.13 -9.78 11.78
C LYS A 583 -13.76 -10.84 10.87
N SER A 584 -15.03 -11.14 11.06
CA SER A 584 -15.80 -12.07 10.21
C SER A 584 -15.84 -11.66 8.74
N PHE A 585 -15.84 -10.37 8.44
CA PHE A 585 -15.78 -9.87 7.07
C PHE A 585 -14.36 -10.05 6.51
N HIS A 586 -13.34 -9.67 7.26
CA HIS A 586 -11.92 -9.75 6.84
C HIS A 586 -11.43 -11.19 6.70
N ASP A 587 -11.88 -12.09 7.58
CA ASP A 587 -11.49 -13.50 7.60
C ASP A 587 -12.29 -14.37 6.60
N THR A 588 -13.18 -13.77 5.78
CA THR A 588 -14.17 -14.52 4.98
C THR A 588 -13.55 -15.64 4.13
N TRP A 589 -12.39 -15.39 3.53
CA TRP A 589 -11.68 -16.37 2.71
C TRP A 589 -10.44 -16.96 3.39
N TYR A 590 -10.21 -16.76 4.70
CA TYR A 590 -9.05 -17.33 5.38
C TYR A 590 -8.93 -18.84 5.12
N GLY A 591 -7.77 -19.27 4.62
CA GLY A 591 -7.52 -20.66 4.21
C GLY A 591 -8.05 -21.04 2.82
N ASP A 592 -8.64 -20.10 2.09
CA ASP A 592 -9.15 -20.23 0.72
C ASP A 592 -8.77 -18.98 -0.11
N MET A 593 -7.48 -18.71 -0.27
CA MET A 593 -6.98 -17.62 -1.13
C MET A 593 -7.46 -17.68 -2.59
N GLY A 594 -8.02 -18.80 -3.05
CA GLY A 594 -8.60 -18.93 -4.38
C GLY A 594 -9.86 -18.08 -4.58
N ASP A 595 -10.48 -17.66 -3.47
CA ASP A 595 -11.66 -16.81 -3.45
C ASP A 595 -11.41 -15.44 -4.10
N ASN A 596 -10.33 -14.76 -3.68
CA ASN A 596 -9.91 -13.45 -4.19
C ASN A 596 -11.03 -12.40 -4.28
N THR A 597 -12.05 -12.47 -3.40
CA THR A 597 -13.27 -11.63 -3.49
C THR A 597 -14.11 -11.82 -4.76
N LEU A 598 -13.72 -12.71 -5.69
CA LEU A 598 -14.32 -12.85 -7.01
C LEU A 598 -15.82 -13.18 -7.01
N PRO A 599 -16.33 -14.03 -6.09
CA PRO A 599 -17.78 -14.25 -6.03
C PRO A 599 -18.55 -12.96 -5.71
N ASP A 600 -17.96 -12.04 -4.93
CA ASP A 600 -18.56 -10.74 -4.64
C ASP A 600 -18.48 -9.78 -5.82
N GLN A 601 -17.39 -9.79 -6.58
CA GLN A 601 -17.28 -9.00 -7.82
C GLN A 601 -18.38 -9.41 -8.81
N VAL A 602 -18.55 -10.72 -9.05
CA VAL A 602 -19.59 -11.25 -9.94
C VAL A 602 -21.00 -10.90 -9.44
N ALA A 603 -21.26 -11.04 -8.13
CA ALA A 603 -22.56 -10.71 -7.54
C ALA A 603 -22.86 -9.20 -7.64
N GLY A 604 -21.88 -8.36 -7.33
CA GLY A 604 -22.00 -6.90 -7.36
C GLY A 604 -22.25 -6.37 -8.77
N LEU A 605 -21.51 -6.88 -9.77
CA LEU A 605 -21.73 -6.51 -11.16
C LEU A 605 -23.12 -6.95 -11.67
N LYS A 606 -23.60 -8.12 -11.26
CA LYS A 606 -24.97 -8.56 -11.59
C LYS A 606 -26.04 -7.67 -10.97
N ASP A 607 -25.87 -7.28 -9.70
CA ASP A 607 -26.76 -6.34 -9.02
C ASP A 607 -26.79 -4.98 -9.73
N LEU A 608 -25.63 -4.44 -10.12
CA LEU A 608 -25.55 -3.21 -10.90
C LEU A 608 -26.22 -3.35 -12.27
N GLY A 609 -25.98 -4.43 -13.00
CA GLY A 609 -26.60 -4.68 -14.31
C GLY A 609 -28.13 -4.83 -14.26
N GLN A 610 -28.69 -5.26 -13.12
CA GLN A 610 -30.14 -5.25 -12.91
C GLN A 610 -30.70 -3.84 -12.70
N ARG A 611 -29.95 -2.96 -12.02
CA ARG A 611 -30.34 -1.58 -11.74
C ARG A 611 -30.11 -0.64 -12.92
N TYR A 612 -29.13 -0.94 -13.77
CA TYR A 612 -28.64 -0.06 -14.82
C TYR A 612 -28.60 -0.80 -16.17
N PRO A 613 -29.60 -0.60 -17.07
CA PRO A 613 -29.68 -1.33 -18.34
C PRO A 613 -28.56 -0.98 -19.34
N TRP A 614 -27.83 0.10 -19.09
CA TRP A 614 -26.66 0.53 -19.85
C TRP A 614 -25.37 -0.21 -19.44
N ILE A 615 -25.39 -1.04 -18.40
CA ILE A 615 -24.30 -1.96 -18.05
C ILE A 615 -24.43 -3.24 -18.87
N ASP A 616 -23.46 -3.50 -19.75
CA ASP A 616 -23.45 -4.68 -20.59
C ASP A 616 -22.67 -5.84 -19.96
N LEU A 617 -23.38 -6.73 -19.26
CA LEU A 617 -22.81 -7.93 -18.64
C LEU A 617 -22.38 -9.01 -19.64
N SER A 618 -22.63 -8.84 -20.95
CA SER A 618 -22.06 -9.72 -21.97
C SER A 618 -20.61 -9.36 -22.32
N ARG A 619 -20.17 -8.13 -21.98
CA ARG A 619 -18.82 -7.59 -22.23
C ARG A 619 -18.18 -7.11 -20.93
N VAL A 620 -17.82 -8.06 -20.06
CA VAL A 620 -17.11 -7.78 -18.80
C VAL A 620 -15.63 -8.15 -18.94
N GLY A 621 -14.75 -7.17 -18.74
CA GLY A 621 -13.33 -7.37 -18.56
C GLY A 621 -12.90 -7.16 -17.10
N ILE A 622 -11.68 -7.57 -16.77
CA ILE A 622 -11.12 -7.44 -15.43
C ILE A 622 -9.62 -7.14 -15.50
N TRP A 623 -9.10 -6.31 -14.61
CA TRP A 623 -7.65 -6.14 -14.48
C TRP A 623 -7.23 -5.84 -13.05
N GLY A 624 -5.97 -6.15 -12.77
CA GLY A 624 -5.34 -5.82 -11.50
C GLY A 624 -3.84 -6.07 -11.54
N HIS A 625 -3.17 -5.55 -10.52
CA HIS A 625 -1.72 -5.65 -10.32
C HIS A 625 -1.40 -6.39 -9.03
N SER A 626 -0.32 -7.17 -8.99
CA SER A 626 0.09 -7.96 -7.82
C SER A 626 -1.00 -8.97 -7.43
N GLY A 627 -1.55 -8.92 -6.21
CA GLY A 627 -2.76 -9.68 -5.83
C GLY A 627 -3.92 -9.53 -6.82
N GLY A 628 -4.07 -8.36 -7.46
CA GLY A 628 -5.04 -8.14 -8.53
C GLY A 628 -4.71 -8.88 -9.84
N GLY A 629 -3.44 -9.11 -10.13
CA GLY A 629 -2.98 -9.97 -11.23
C GLY A 629 -3.36 -11.44 -10.99
N ASN A 630 -3.17 -11.92 -9.75
CA ASN A 630 -3.69 -13.23 -9.36
C ASN A 630 -5.22 -13.30 -9.55
N ALA A 631 -5.96 -12.36 -8.97
CA ALA A 631 -7.43 -12.33 -9.06
C ALA A 631 -7.96 -12.25 -10.49
N SER A 632 -7.38 -11.38 -11.34
CA SER A 632 -7.83 -11.22 -12.73
C SER A 632 -7.59 -12.48 -13.57
N THR A 633 -6.47 -13.19 -13.35
CA THR A 633 -6.25 -14.51 -13.96
C THR A 633 -7.22 -15.55 -13.39
N ALA A 634 -7.40 -15.61 -12.07
CA ALA A 634 -8.33 -16.51 -11.42
C ALA A 634 -9.77 -16.31 -11.91
N ALA A 635 -10.18 -15.07 -12.15
CA ALA A 635 -11.49 -14.71 -12.70
C ALA A 635 -11.71 -15.35 -14.09
N MET A 636 -10.71 -15.29 -14.97
CA MET A 636 -10.77 -15.90 -16.31
C MET A 636 -10.81 -17.43 -16.28
N LEU A 637 -10.30 -18.06 -15.22
CA LEU A 637 -10.23 -19.51 -15.09
C LEU A 637 -11.43 -20.10 -14.31
N ARG A 638 -11.96 -19.35 -13.33
CA ARG A 638 -13.06 -19.80 -12.45
C ARG A 638 -14.43 -19.32 -12.90
N TYR A 639 -14.48 -18.15 -13.54
CA TYR A 639 -15.69 -17.55 -14.09
C TYR A 639 -15.55 -17.29 -15.61
N PRO A 640 -15.11 -18.29 -16.41
CA PRO A 640 -14.76 -18.09 -17.83
C PRO A 640 -15.97 -17.72 -18.71
N ASP A 641 -17.19 -17.95 -18.23
CA ASP A 641 -18.42 -17.58 -18.92
C ASP A 641 -18.90 -16.16 -18.56
N PHE A 642 -18.35 -15.55 -17.52
CA PHE A 642 -18.68 -14.18 -17.10
C PHE A 642 -17.64 -13.19 -17.63
N PHE A 643 -16.36 -13.39 -17.32
CA PHE A 643 -15.28 -12.51 -17.76
C PHE A 643 -14.77 -12.88 -19.16
N LYS A 644 -14.55 -11.88 -20.01
CA LYS A 644 -14.22 -12.03 -21.43
C LYS A 644 -12.78 -11.69 -21.75
N VAL A 645 -12.25 -10.67 -21.08
CA VAL A 645 -10.91 -10.12 -21.32
C VAL A 645 -10.26 -9.78 -19.99
N ALA A 646 -9.03 -10.25 -19.76
CA ALA A 646 -8.26 -9.86 -18.58
C ALA A 646 -6.88 -9.31 -18.92
N TRP A 647 -6.46 -8.34 -18.11
CA TRP A 647 -5.11 -7.80 -18.08
C TRP A 647 -4.51 -8.03 -16.68
N SER A 648 -3.58 -8.99 -16.59
CA SER A 648 -3.03 -9.49 -15.33
C SER A 648 -1.58 -9.05 -15.17
N GLU A 649 -1.32 -8.15 -14.21
CA GLU A 649 0.02 -7.59 -13.96
C GLU A 649 0.65 -8.17 -12.69
N SER A 650 1.90 -8.64 -12.80
CA SER A 650 2.75 -9.09 -11.68
C SER A 650 2.05 -10.05 -10.69
N GLY A 651 1.25 -10.99 -11.20
CA GLY A 651 0.38 -11.83 -10.37
C GLY A 651 1.13 -12.85 -9.53
N ASN A 652 0.86 -12.90 -8.22
CA ASN A 652 1.30 -13.97 -7.31
C ASN A 652 0.46 -15.24 -7.54
N HIS A 653 0.58 -15.83 -8.73
CA HIS A 653 -0.32 -16.86 -9.24
C HIS A 653 -0.29 -18.20 -8.47
N ASP A 654 0.68 -18.38 -7.57
CA ASP A 654 0.74 -19.47 -6.61
C ASP A 654 1.47 -19.00 -5.35
N ASN A 655 0.72 -18.84 -4.26
CA ASN A 655 1.23 -18.32 -2.98
C ASN A 655 2.18 -19.28 -2.24
N ARG A 656 2.41 -20.50 -2.74
CA ARG A 656 3.50 -21.35 -2.27
C ARG A 656 4.88 -20.81 -2.62
N GLY A 657 4.98 -20.06 -3.73
CA GLY A 657 6.21 -19.39 -4.15
C GLY A 657 6.27 -17.91 -3.75
N TYR A 658 5.47 -17.51 -2.76
CA TYR A 658 5.48 -16.17 -2.18
C TYR A 658 5.93 -16.22 -0.71
N GLU A 659 6.21 -15.05 -0.12
CA GLU A 659 6.78 -14.94 1.22
C GLU A 659 5.95 -15.67 2.27
N ASP A 660 6.64 -16.41 3.14
CA ASP A 660 6.04 -17.24 4.19
C ASP A 660 5.19 -16.45 5.18
N ASP A 661 5.65 -15.28 5.65
CA ASP A 661 4.95 -14.44 6.60
C ASP A 661 3.55 -14.08 6.08
N TRP A 662 3.49 -13.52 4.87
CA TRP A 662 2.25 -13.14 4.23
C TRP A 662 1.36 -14.34 3.92
N ALA A 663 1.90 -15.34 3.23
CA ALA A 663 1.11 -16.46 2.72
C ALA A 663 0.54 -17.30 3.88
N GLU A 664 1.34 -17.57 4.91
CA GLU A 664 0.93 -18.40 6.02
C GLU A 664 0.06 -17.65 7.03
N LYS A 665 0.15 -16.32 7.14
CA LYS A 665 -0.78 -15.50 7.94
C LYS A 665 -2.22 -15.63 7.42
N TYR A 666 -2.43 -15.52 6.11
CA TYR A 666 -3.78 -15.44 5.54
C TYR A 666 -4.33 -16.79 5.01
N HIS A 667 -3.47 -17.78 4.75
CA HIS A 667 -3.90 -19.13 4.32
C HIS A 667 -3.70 -20.20 5.40
N GLY A 668 -2.79 -19.98 6.35
CA GLY A 668 -2.37 -20.96 7.34
C GLY A 668 -1.21 -21.84 6.86
N ALA A 669 -0.97 -22.95 7.56
CA ALA A 669 0.13 -23.84 7.23
C ALA A 669 -0.06 -24.51 5.85
N HIS A 670 1.05 -24.69 5.12
CA HIS A 670 1.08 -25.52 3.92
C HIS A 670 1.05 -27.01 4.32
N ILE A 671 -0.06 -27.68 4.01
CA ILE A 671 -0.33 -29.08 4.33
C ILE A 671 -0.38 -29.88 3.03
N VAL A 672 0.53 -30.83 2.89
CA VAL A 672 0.54 -31.80 1.79
C VAL A 672 -0.16 -33.08 2.25
N ASN A 673 -1.21 -33.46 1.54
CA ASN A 673 -1.98 -34.68 1.75
C ASN A 673 -1.20 -35.91 1.26
N LYS A 674 -1.64 -37.10 1.70
CA LYS A 674 -1.00 -38.38 1.33
C LYS A 674 -1.02 -38.67 -0.17
N ASP A 675 -1.98 -38.12 -0.90
CA ASP A 675 -2.12 -38.26 -2.35
C ASP A 675 -1.28 -37.24 -3.15
N GLY A 676 -0.52 -36.39 -2.46
CA GLY A 676 0.31 -35.35 -3.06
C GLY A 676 -0.41 -34.03 -3.33
N THR A 677 -1.74 -33.96 -3.10
CA THR A 677 -2.48 -32.69 -3.15
C THR A 677 -2.14 -31.82 -1.95
N SER A 678 -2.40 -30.52 -2.05
CA SER A 678 -2.15 -29.54 -1.01
C SER A 678 -3.37 -28.65 -0.77
N ASN A 679 -3.52 -28.15 0.46
CA ASN A 679 -4.51 -27.10 0.76
C ASN A 679 -4.24 -25.77 0.04
N TYR A 680 -3.10 -25.63 -0.63
CA TYR A 680 -2.77 -24.50 -1.51
C TYR A 680 -3.10 -24.74 -2.99
N ASP A 681 -3.51 -25.94 -3.40
CA ASP A 681 -3.71 -26.25 -4.82
C ASP A 681 -4.86 -25.45 -5.45
N ASP A 682 -5.87 -25.09 -4.65
CA ASP A 682 -7.01 -24.33 -5.17
C ASP A 682 -6.54 -22.95 -5.63
N GLN A 683 -5.83 -22.18 -4.80
CA GLN A 683 -5.40 -20.81 -5.14
C GLN A 683 -4.39 -20.72 -6.30
N ALA A 684 -3.71 -21.81 -6.66
CA ALA A 684 -2.72 -21.83 -7.71
C ALA A 684 -3.37 -21.77 -9.11
N ASN A 685 -3.24 -20.66 -9.83
CA ASN A 685 -3.89 -20.46 -11.13
C ASN A 685 -3.50 -21.50 -12.19
N ALA A 686 -2.26 -22.01 -12.14
CA ALA A 686 -1.77 -23.03 -13.05
C ALA A 686 -2.62 -24.31 -13.02
N THR A 687 -3.22 -24.68 -11.89
CA THR A 687 -4.05 -25.89 -11.75
C THR A 687 -5.41 -25.76 -12.47
N HIS A 688 -5.83 -24.54 -12.80
CA HIS A 688 -7.09 -24.24 -13.47
C HIS A 688 -6.94 -23.81 -14.94
N ALA A 689 -5.72 -23.77 -15.49
CA ALA A 689 -5.39 -23.23 -16.81
C ALA A 689 -6.29 -23.78 -17.95
N GLY A 690 -6.67 -25.07 -17.88
CA GLY A 690 -7.54 -25.71 -18.87
C GLY A 690 -8.95 -25.12 -18.99
N LYS A 691 -9.37 -24.28 -18.04
CA LYS A 691 -10.70 -23.63 -18.03
C LYS A 691 -10.76 -22.33 -18.85
N LEU A 692 -9.61 -21.80 -19.31
CA LEU A 692 -9.58 -20.54 -20.07
C LEU A 692 -10.46 -20.62 -21.34
N LYS A 693 -11.35 -19.63 -21.50
CA LYS A 693 -12.20 -19.42 -22.69
C LYS A 693 -11.96 -18.07 -23.37
N GLY A 694 -11.72 -17.02 -22.59
CA GLY A 694 -11.58 -15.64 -23.09
C GLY A 694 -10.14 -15.23 -23.43
N LYS A 695 -9.91 -13.91 -23.50
CA LYS A 695 -8.61 -13.30 -23.79
C LYS A 695 -7.87 -12.97 -22.50
N LEU A 696 -6.64 -13.45 -22.35
CA LEU A 696 -5.81 -13.24 -21.17
C LEU A 696 -4.47 -12.67 -21.60
N MET A 697 -4.13 -11.48 -21.10
CA MET A 697 -2.78 -10.92 -21.15
C MET A 697 -2.10 -11.10 -19.79
N LEU A 698 -0.96 -11.79 -19.79
CA LEU A 698 -0.04 -11.88 -18.65
C LEU A 698 1.08 -10.84 -18.81
N VAL A 699 1.32 -10.01 -17.80
CA VAL A 699 2.36 -8.97 -17.82
C VAL A 699 3.22 -9.08 -16.57
N HIS A 700 4.54 -9.07 -16.71
CA HIS A 700 5.43 -9.21 -15.56
C HIS A 700 6.80 -8.55 -15.75
N GLY A 701 7.35 -7.99 -14.68
CA GLY A 701 8.74 -7.54 -14.62
C GLY A 701 9.73 -8.71 -14.49
N THR A 702 10.76 -8.74 -15.33
CA THR A 702 11.75 -9.84 -15.30
C THR A 702 12.70 -9.80 -14.10
N LEU A 703 12.75 -8.68 -13.37
CA LEU A 703 13.51 -8.50 -12.14
C LEU A 703 12.59 -8.17 -10.95
N ASP A 704 11.36 -8.69 -10.97
CA ASP A 704 10.44 -8.58 -9.84
C ASP A 704 10.94 -9.44 -8.67
N ASP A 705 11.45 -8.78 -7.63
CA ASP A 705 11.99 -9.34 -6.38
C ASP A 705 10.94 -9.48 -5.28
N ASN A 706 9.71 -8.99 -5.54
CA ASN A 706 8.58 -9.14 -4.64
C ASN A 706 7.72 -10.36 -5.03
N VAL A 707 7.14 -10.32 -6.24
CA VAL A 707 6.39 -11.42 -6.85
C VAL A 707 7.24 -12.00 -7.97
N PRO A 708 8.00 -13.08 -7.73
CA PRO A 708 8.97 -13.49 -8.73
C PRO A 708 8.32 -13.98 -10.03
N PRO A 709 8.92 -13.67 -11.20
CA PRO A 709 8.30 -13.86 -12.51
C PRO A 709 8.06 -15.33 -12.86
N TYR A 710 8.74 -16.27 -12.20
CA TYR A 710 8.51 -17.69 -12.40
C TYR A 710 7.08 -18.11 -12.05
N LEU A 711 6.38 -17.39 -11.16
CA LEU A 711 4.96 -17.66 -10.85
C LEU A 711 4.07 -17.46 -12.08
N THR A 712 4.33 -16.42 -12.88
CA THR A 712 3.65 -16.20 -14.17
C THR A 712 4.05 -17.23 -15.21
N LEU A 713 5.32 -17.64 -15.23
CA LEU A 713 5.79 -18.69 -16.14
C LEU A 713 5.16 -20.07 -15.85
N LEU A 714 4.83 -20.38 -14.59
CA LEU A 714 4.07 -21.58 -14.23
C LEU A 714 2.65 -21.57 -14.84
N VAL A 715 1.99 -20.41 -14.86
CA VAL A 715 0.68 -20.26 -15.52
C VAL A 715 0.82 -20.40 -17.04
N ALA A 716 1.83 -19.75 -17.64
CA ALA A 716 2.10 -19.85 -19.07
C ALA A 716 2.37 -21.30 -19.50
N ASP A 717 3.21 -22.03 -18.77
CA ASP A 717 3.49 -23.45 -19.01
C ASP A 717 2.22 -24.31 -18.92
N ALA A 718 1.38 -24.09 -17.91
CA ALA A 718 0.12 -24.80 -17.76
C ALA A 718 -0.88 -24.50 -18.89
N LEU A 719 -0.95 -23.25 -19.36
CA LEU A 719 -1.78 -22.85 -20.50
C LEU A 719 -1.30 -23.49 -21.81
N ILE A 720 0.03 -23.55 -22.03
CA ILE A 720 0.65 -24.24 -23.17
C ILE A 720 0.27 -25.72 -23.15
N LYS A 721 0.45 -26.40 -22.02
CA LYS A 721 0.09 -27.82 -21.84
C LYS A 721 -1.39 -28.08 -22.07
N ALA A 722 -2.25 -27.14 -21.67
CA ALA A 722 -3.69 -27.21 -21.91
C ALA A 722 -4.13 -26.76 -23.32
N ASN A 723 -3.17 -26.44 -24.21
CA ASN A 723 -3.40 -25.94 -25.57
C ASN A 723 -4.33 -24.72 -25.60
N LYS A 724 -4.08 -23.74 -24.72
CA LYS A 724 -4.84 -22.50 -24.61
C LYS A 724 -4.10 -21.34 -25.24
N ASN A 725 -4.87 -20.43 -25.86
CA ASN A 725 -4.33 -19.17 -26.38
C ASN A 725 -4.30 -18.11 -25.28
N PHE A 726 -3.16 -17.45 -25.12
CA PHE A 726 -2.95 -16.33 -24.22
C PHE A 726 -1.90 -15.39 -24.83
N ASP A 727 -1.85 -14.16 -24.34
CA ASP A 727 -0.83 -13.18 -24.68
C ASP A 727 0.08 -12.95 -23.46
N MET A 728 1.34 -12.60 -23.71
CA MET A 728 2.31 -12.33 -22.64
C MET A 728 3.22 -11.16 -22.99
N LEU A 729 3.48 -10.29 -22.01
CA LEU A 729 4.40 -9.17 -22.07
C LEU A 729 5.38 -9.24 -20.89
N MET A 730 6.60 -9.72 -21.15
CA MET A 730 7.69 -9.68 -20.17
C MET A 730 8.44 -8.37 -20.31
N LEU A 731 8.61 -7.64 -19.20
CA LEU A 731 9.25 -6.32 -19.16
C LEU A 731 10.72 -6.49 -18.73
N PRO A 732 11.69 -6.31 -19.66
CA PRO A 732 13.10 -6.51 -19.36
C PRO A 732 13.59 -5.56 -18.27
N ASN A 733 14.27 -6.12 -17.26
CA ASN A 733 14.85 -5.42 -16.12
C ASN A 733 13.89 -4.61 -15.23
N ALA A 734 12.58 -4.69 -15.49
CA ALA A 734 11.58 -4.06 -14.64
C ALA A 734 11.37 -4.86 -13.35
N LYS A 735 11.21 -4.12 -12.24
CA LYS A 735 10.79 -4.66 -10.94
C LYS A 735 9.26 -4.74 -10.85
N HIS A 736 8.75 -5.00 -9.65
CA HIS A 736 7.33 -5.17 -9.36
C HIS A 736 6.43 -4.07 -9.93
N GLY A 737 6.79 -2.79 -9.69
CA GLY A 737 5.97 -1.63 -10.07
C GLY A 737 6.21 -1.05 -11.48
N TYR A 738 7.08 -1.67 -12.28
CA TYR A 738 7.42 -1.29 -13.67
C TYR A 738 8.11 0.08 -13.89
N ASP A 739 8.09 0.99 -12.92
CA ASP A 739 8.78 2.28 -12.93
C ASP A 739 8.54 3.05 -14.25
N ASP A 740 9.60 3.39 -14.97
CA ASP A 740 9.59 4.14 -16.23
C ASP A 740 8.77 3.47 -17.35
N LEU A 741 8.48 2.17 -17.25
CA LEU A 741 7.67 1.43 -18.22
C LEU A 741 6.16 1.54 -17.95
N THR A 742 5.75 2.11 -16.82
CA THR A 742 4.33 2.26 -16.44
C THR A 742 3.47 2.91 -17.54
N PRO A 743 3.88 4.00 -18.21
CA PRO A 743 3.11 4.58 -19.32
C PRO A 743 2.98 3.62 -20.53
N TYR A 744 4.03 2.86 -20.85
CA TYR A 744 3.98 1.87 -21.92
C TYR A 744 2.97 0.76 -21.60
N VAL A 745 3.03 0.21 -20.38
CA VAL A 745 2.16 -0.86 -19.90
C VAL A 745 0.70 -0.38 -19.84
N THR A 746 0.47 0.82 -19.30
CA THR A 746 -0.87 1.44 -19.22
C THR A 746 -1.49 1.60 -20.60
N ARG A 747 -0.75 2.14 -21.57
CA ARG A 747 -1.23 2.25 -22.94
C ARG A 747 -1.50 0.88 -23.57
N ARG A 748 -0.65 -0.13 -23.34
CA ARG A 748 -0.92 -1.49 -23.84
C ARG A 748 -2.17 -2.11 -23.23
N ARG A 749 -2.46 -1.84 -21.94
CA ARG A 749 -3.71 -2.23 -21.29
C ARG A 749 -4.91 -1.61 -21.99
N TRP A 750 -4.84 -0.32 -22.29
CA TRP A 750 -5.89 0.39 -23.02
C TRP A 750 -6.08 -0.19 -24.42
N ASP A 751 -5.00 -0.42 -25.17
CA ASP A 751 -5.04 -1.05 -26.49
C ASP A 751 -5.78 -2.41 -26.42
N TYR A 752 -5.47 -3.21 -25.41
CA TYR A 752 -6.01 -4.56 -25.24
C TYR A 752 -7.51 -4.54 -24.95
N PHE A 753 -7.98 -3.67 -24.05
CA PHE A 753 -9.41 -3.53 -23.78
C PHE A 753 -10.16 -2.90 -24.94
N VAL A 754 -9.60 -1.88 -25.60
CA VAL A 754 -10.20 -1.27 -26.80
C VAL A 754 -10.37 -2.31 -27.90
N GLN A 755 -9.36 -3.14 -28.14
CA GLN A 755 -9.39 -4.16 -29.18
C GLN A 755 -10.34 -5.32 -28.85
N TYR A 756 -10.23 -5.92 -27.67
CA TYR A 756 -10.87 -7.20 -27.38
C TYR A 756 -12.17 -7.10 -26.58
N LEU A 757 -12.39 -6.01 -25.85
CA LEU A 757 -13.59 -5.82 -25.03
C LEU A 757 -14.56 -4.82 -25.68
N LEU A 758 -14.06 -3.68 -26.13
CA LEU A 758 -14.87 -2.68 -26.84
C LEU A 758 -15.14 -3.09 -28.30
N GLY A 759 -14.26 -3.90 -28.90
CA GLY A 759 -14.37 -4.33 -30.30
C GLY A 759 -14.01 -3.22 -31.29
N ALA A 760 -13.10 -2.32 -30.89
CA ALA A 760 -12.68 -1.15 -31.63
C ALA A 760 -11.19 -1.21 -32.00
N THR A 761 -10.74 -0.39 -32.95
CA THR A 761 -9.29 -0.31 -33.29
C THR A 761 -8.62 0.79 -32.45
N PRO A 762 -7.58 0.47 -31.64
CA PRO A 762 -6.82 1.48 -30.91
C PRO A 762 -5.93 2.32 -31.86
N PRO A 763 -5.50 3.52 -31.47
CA PRO A 763 -4.55 4.31 -32.24
C PRO A 763 -3.19 3.59 -32.34
N ALA A 764 -2.50 3.78 -33.47
CA ALA A 764 -1.22 3.12 -33.70
C ALA A 764 -0.12 3.78 -32.85
N ALA A 765 0.48 3.00 -31.94
CA ALA A 765 1.67 3.39 -31.18
C ALA A 765 1.54 4.76 -30.45
N TYR A 766 0.36 5.04 -29.87
CA TYR A 766 0.19 6.22 -29.02
C TYR A 766 1.27 6.24 -27.93
N GLN A 767 1.95 7.37 -27.81
CA GLN A 767 3.02 7.55 -26.84
C GLN A 767 2.51 8.40 -25.68
N MET A 768 2.21 7.75 -24.55
CA MET A 768 1.95 8.45 -23.31
C MET A 768 3.19 9.21 -22.86
N LYS A 769 2.98 10.34 -22.21
CA LYS A 769 4.02 11.14 -21.57
C LYS A 769 4.68 10.33 -20.45
N PRO A 770 6.00 10.49 -20.27
CA PRO A 770 6.68 9.92 -19.11
C PRO A 770 6.04 10.40 -17.80
N MET A 771 6.07 9.52 -16.79
CA MET A 771 5.78 9.92 -15.42
C MET A 771 6.76 11.03 -15.00
N PRO A 772 6.34 12.01 -14.19
CA PRO A 772 7.28 12.91 -13.53
C PRO A 772 8.33 12.11 -12.74
N GLU A 773 9.60 12.51 -12.79
CA GLU A 773 10.61 11.94 -11.88
C GLU A 773 10.28 12.37 -10.44
N ASN A 774 10.12 11.41 -9.52
CA ASN A 774 9.86 11.65 -8.10
C ASN A 774 11.08 12.15 -7.32
#